data_AF-A0A3A0D564-F1
#
_entry.id   AF-A0A3A0D564-F1
#
_cell.length_a   1.000
_cell.length_b   1.000
_cell.length_c   1.000
_cell.angle_alpha   90.00
_cell.angle_beta   90.00
_cell.angle_gamma   90.00
#
_symmetry.space_group_name_H-M   'P 1'
#
loop_
_entity.id
_entity.type
_entity.pdbx_description
1 polymer ?
#
loop_
_entity_poly.entity_id
_entity_poly.type
_entity_poly.pdbx_seq_one_letter_code
_entity_poly.pdbx_strand_id
1 'polypeptide(L)'
;MAIHVHWKWAVVCLTLAASDRAARAEESAWLYVDLTPAMNNDLITPSIRDEGATVSAEADRVFLTIPFRYDLGAAPRTLTRSAMRAREFRGVWGIRLLPEPLGPIDLALLDEDPLYERWELKPAAGRPTVTVRNQTGPRGAEPDSRAAGGRGERRPLRSMTIPASGMSAFVVEITNESNRLTWTWANGEEETIDLSAIRKAREPLPLPPMTGPAGAEGPSNGPRGAVAPMLMDVINTVKNGSAAHAALAVQRLARARREWPARVDPAFLADLDERMLEAGATDRAAVRAAAWSYFAEPLEGFAPADWIAPSALRRLAKDAALQKSWLENVEHGLGRREGGVFWMGLVGDERSRRGLAMLIGTNVLSGTDAALIDAAGDLLLSLGPWPIARGEASSGAAVGGAGSEAVGVDPNDPRAADKPVELSRFSPAALEALMKRLPAIPDSPWATDLIRRLVPLAPAKLADALAQELERRRVVLSGPEDPLLTAWGSLRTDGQRLAMVTALNRLYVGELVYSESFARIWRDATGPAASSKVREATVRLLLRIASEDLAPREPNPFPVIVLLTSHDPLVDALSEIVIRMKSADGASGGEQGRSARTRPGSRETELCHAAAEQLLRRGLAEHAARLVAGCPPGASRATHVETLLRMKNPPADPLAAFAGFLLRQETIDCVKPALEYLSRRAGAEPSDERWRLLAALRAGVHPGELDALGRALKGAQAVAVRRWLHELGHMTQQDRQRLAGATDPEQRLERLKEIDFRRGTAVEGRYGALAVVETVTARAGSADAESGNPSISWSLPTRWTIALPPIDLELPADVHEKPDAPYRVLLGKAPLGEGRIAQRPGVLGSPATFSIALTSAPWDGWATTNGLLRGTTAAPENAAAEVGPLWMVARPVLEKPLAGTMTIDAAPLLKRAIAQDQSIGRRVPPARVPEKLPITLRHASFGSFYGAADWPGELPESIPDGFIRPRVVMIVLERMD
;
A
#
# COMPACT_ATOMS: atom_id res chain seq x y z
N MET A 1 -49.15 -33.11 -38.01
CA MET A 1 -48.20 -32.93 -39.11
C MET A 1 -46.90 -32.32 -38.56
N ALA A 2 -45.73 -32.67 -39.08
CA ALA A 2 -44.43 -32.10 -38.67
C ALA A 2 -43.89 -31.22 -39.80
N ILE A 3 -43.41 -30.02 -39.48
CA ILE A 3 -42.83 -29.08 -40.46
C ILE A 3 -41.30 -29.08 -40.30
N HIS A 4 -40.57 -29.18 -41.41
CA HIS A 4 -39.11 -29.11 -41.43
C HIS A 4 -38.59 -27.79 -42.05
N VAL A 5 -37.84 -27.01 -41.27
CA VAL A 5 -37.19 -25.77 -41.73
C VAL A 5 -35.67 -25.96 -41.77
N HIS A 6 -35.07 -25.77 -42.95
CA HIS A 6 -33.62 -25.91 -43.14
C HIS A 6 -32.92 -24.56 -43.24
N TRP A 7 -31.81 -24.42 -42.52
CA TRP A 7 -31.01 -23.21 -42.49
C TRP A 7 -29.73 -23.34 -43.31
N LYS A 8 -29.43 -22.33 -44.14
CA LYS A 8 -28.14 -22.20 -44.83
C LYS A 8 -27.58 -20.78 -44.65
N TRP A 9 -26.41 -20.65 -44.04
CA TRP A 9 -25.71 -19.37 -43.93
C TRP A 9 -25.13 -18.93 -45.29
N ALA A 10 -25.17 -17.63 -45.56
CA ALA A 10 -24.23 -17.00 -46.49
C ALA A 10 -23.18 -16.26 -45.66
N VAL A 11 -22.09 -16.94 -45.31
CA VAL A 11 -20.94 -16.26 -44.70
C VAL A 11 -20.14 -15.65 -45.84
N VAL A 12 -20.08 -14.32 -45.92
CA VAL A 12 -19.06 -13.66 -46.73
C VAL A 12 -17.77 -13.70 -45.92
N CYS A 13 -17.08 -14.84 -45.95
CA CYS A 13 -15.73 -14.97 -45.38
C CYS A 13 -14.74 -14.25 -46.29
N LEU A 14 -14.29 -13.07 -45.90
CA LEU A 14 -12.95 -12.63 -46.26
C LEU A 14 -12.00 -13.18 -45.19
N THR A 15 -11.17 -14.14 -45.62
CA THR A 15 -9.94 -14.69 -44.99
C THR A 15 -9.95 -16.10 -44.38
N LEU A 16 -9.13 -16.93 -45.04
CA LEU A 16 -8.19 -17.99 -44.63
C LEU A 16 -8.61 -19.18 -43.76
N ALA A 17 -8.23 -20.35 -44.28
CA ALA A 17 -8.48 -21.69 -43.81
C ALA A 17 -7.82 -22.00 -42.46
N ALA A 18 -8.64 -22.38 -41.48
CA ALA A 18 -8.21 -23.15 -40.31
C ALA A 18 -9.34 -24.12 -39.87
N SER A 19 -8.94 -25.38 -39.66
CA SER A 19 -9.68 -26.55 -39.16
C SER A 19 -11.24 -26.53 -39.16
N ASP A 20 -11.79 -27.22 -40.14
CA ASP A 20 -13.19 -27.37 -40.53
C ASP A 20 -14.12 -28.07 -39.50
N ARG A 21 -13.69 -28.29 -38.25
CA ARG A 21 -14.52 -28.90 -37.18
C ARG A 21 -14.65 -28.05 -35.91
N ALA A 22 -13.56 -27.41 -35.46
CA ALA A 22 -13.60 -26.49 -34.32
C ALA A 22 -14.27 -25.16 -34.70
N ALA A 23 -13.98 -24.65 -35.91
CA ALA A 23 -14.66 -23.49 -36.48
C ALA A 23 -16.17 -23.75 -36.67
N ARG A 24 -16.57 -24.98 -37.04
CA ARG A 24 -17.99 -25.35 -37.18
C ARG A 24 -18.73 -25.46 -35.84
N ALA A 25 -18.03 -25.74 -34.74
CA ALA A 25 -18.62 -25.79 -33.40
C ALA A 25 -18.77 -24.39 -32.77
N GLU A 26 -17.78 -23.49 -32.95
CA GLU A 26 -17.88 -22.07 -32.59
C GLU A 26 -18.86 -21.29 -33.49
N GLU A 27 -19.09 -21.74 -34.73
CA GLU A 27 -20.05 -21.13 -35.65
C GLU A 27 -21.52 -21.21 -35.20
N SER A 28 -21.87 -22.09 -34.25
CA SER A 28 -23.25 -22.40 -33.87
C SER A 28 -23.73 -21.90 -32.50
N ALA A 29 -22.84 -21.54 -31.57
CA ALA A 29 -23.25 -21.24 -30.19
C ALA A 29 -23.76 -19.80 -29.96
N TRP A 30 -23.73 -18.94 -30.99
CA TRP A 30 -24.05 -17.52 -30.83
C TRP A 30 -25.54 -17.20 -30.95
N LEU A 31 -26.41 -18.13 -31.39
CA LEU A 31 -27.85 -17.90 -31.54
C LEU A 31 -28.64 -19.08 -30.96
N TYR A 32 -29.66 -18.80 -30.15
CA TYR A 32 -30.52 -19.85 -29.57
C TYR A 32 -31.98 -19.39 -29.48
N VAL A 33 -32.92 -20.32 -29.62
CA VAL A 33 -34.35 -20.04 -29.46
C VAL A 33 -34.67 -19.80 -27.99
N ASP A 34 -35.40 -18.72 -27.71
CA ASP A 34 -35.91 -18.39 -26.38
C ASP A 34 -37.44 -18.33 -26.43
N LEU A 35 -38.10 -19.38 -25.93
CA LEU A 35 -39.55 -19.48 -25.91
C LEU A 35 -40.18 -18.80 -24.69
N THR A 36 -39.39 -18.24 -23.77
CA THR A 36 -39.92 -17.61 -22.54
C THR A 36 -40.94 -16.47 -22.78
N PRO A 37 -40.91 -15.71 -23.90
CA PRO A 37 -41.98 -14.76 -24.22
C PRO A 37 -43.37 -15.39 -24.37
N ALA A 38 -43.47 -16.71 -24.62
CA ALA A 38 -44.75 -17.45 -24.65
C ALA A 38 -45.50 -17.41 -23.31
N MET A 39 -44.83 -17.09 -22.20
CA MET A 39 -45.47 -16.95 -20.89
C MET A 39 -46.48 -15.81 -20.84
N ASN A 40 -46.29 -14.77 -21.67
CA ASN A 40 -47.08 -13.54 -21.64
C ASN A 40 -47.74 -13.22 -23.00
N ASN A 41 -47.26 -13.80 -24.10
CA ASN A 41 -47.72 -13.48 -25.45
C ASN A 41 -48.21 -14.70 -26.21
N ASP A 42 -49.17 -14.48 -27.11
CA ASP A 42 -49.52 -15.46 -28.12
C ASP A 42 -48.47 -15.47 -29.23
N LEU A 43 -47.58 -16.46 -29.18
CA LEU A 43 -46.60 -16.67 -30.26
C LEU A 43 -47.25 -17.22 -31.53
N ILE A 44 -48.46 -17.78 -31.44
CA ILE A 44 -49.23 -18.32 -32.56
C ILE A 44 -50.48 -17.47 -32.76
N THR A 45 -50.56 -16.74 -33.87
CA THR A 45 -51.61 -15.76 -34.15
C THR A 45 -52.18 -15.93 -35.56
N PRO A 46 -53.47 -15.65 -35.80
CA PRO A 46 -54.05 -15.68 -37.14
C PRO A 46 -53.63 -14.48 -38.01
N SER A 47 -53.08 -13.44 -37.41
CA SER A 47 -52.65 -12.21 -38.08
C SER A 47 -51.51 -11.53 -37.33
N ILE A 48 -50.67 -10.79 -38.05
CA ILE A 48 -49.57 -9.98 -37.51
C ILE A 48 -49.67 -8.52 -38.00
N ARG A 49 -48.98 -7.60 -37.34
CA ARG A 49 -48.78 -6.23 -37.83
C ARG A 49 -47.45 -6.07 -38.57
N ASP A 50 -47.41 -5.30 -39.66
CA ASP A 50 -46.20 -4.93 -40.40
C ASP A 50 -46.31 -3.47 -40.87
N GLU A 51 -45.51 -2.58 -40.27
CA GLU A 51 -45.60 -1.12 -40.46
C GLU A 51 -47.03 -0.58 -40.26
N GLY A 52 -47.71 -1.03 -39.19
CA GLY A 52 -49.08 -0.65 -38.85
C GLY A 52 -50.20 -1.37 -39.65
N ALA A 53 -49.87 -2.01 -40.78
CA ALA A 53 -50.83 -2.79 -41.56
C ALA A 53 -51.08 -4.17 -40.91
N THR A 54 -52.34 -4.62 -40.86
CA THR A 54 -52.68 -5.98 -40.44
C THR A 54 -52.50 -6.94 -41.61
N VAL A 55 -51.64 -7.93 -41.44
CA VAL A 55 -51.44 -9.05 -42.36
C VAL A 55 -52.15 -10.26 -41.79
N SER A 56 -53.18 -10.75 -42.48
CA SER A 56 -53.85 -12.00 -42.14
C SER A 56 -53.13 -13.18 -42.81
N ALA A 57 -53.05 -14.31 -42.10
CA ALA A 57 -52.52 -15.55 -42.66
C ALA A 57 -53.45 -16.08 -43.76
N GLU A 58 -52.93 -16.91 -44.67
CA GLU A 58 -53.75 -17.64 -45.65
C GLU A 58 -54.79 -18.54 -44.94
N ALA A 59 -55.86 -18.91 -45.65
CA ALA A 59 -56.85 -19.86 -45.14
C ALA A 59 -56.16 -21.14 -44.65
N ASP A 60 -56.54 -21.62 -43.46
CA ASP A 60 -55.98 -22.77 -42.75
C ASP A 60 -54.52 -22.60 -42.21
N ARG A 61 -54.02 -21.36 -42.19
CA ARG A 61 -52.68 -21.03 -41.66
C ARG A 61 -52.71 -20.04 -40.49
N VAL A 62 -51.60 -20.00 -39.77
CA VAL A 62 -51.34 -19.10 -38.64
C VAL A 62 -49.89 -18.63 -38.68
N PHE A 63 -49.61 -17.44 -38.16
CA PHE A 63 -48.26 -16.95 -37.92
C PHE A 63 -47.72 -17.50 -36.61
N LEU A 64 -46.51 -18.04 -36.64
CA LEU A 64 -45.69 -18.37 -35.49
C LEU A 64 -44.52 -17.37 -35.39
N THR A 65 -44.45 -16.67 -34.27
CA THR A 65 -43.33 -15.80 -33.90
C THR A 65 -42.36 -16.60 -33.03
N ILE A 66 -41.13 -16.83 -33.51
CA ILE A 66 -40.10 -17.62 -32.84
C ILE A 66 -39.03 -16.67 -32.31
N PRO A 67 -39.03 -16.33 -31.01
CA PRO A 67 -38.00 -15.48 -30.44
C PRO A 67 -36.68 -16.23 -30.32
N PHE A 68 -35.59 -15.54 -30.59
CA PHE A 68 -34.24 -16.04 -30.46
C PHE A 68 -33.33 -14.98 -29.85
N ARG A 69 -32.38 -15.43 -29.05
CA ARG A 69 -31.31 -14.61 -28.49
C ARG A 69 -30.04 -14.80 -29.28
N TYR A 70 -29.21 -13.77 -29.31
CA TYR A 70 -27.90 -13.81 -29.96
C TYR A 70 -26.81 -13.19 -29.08
N ASP A 71 -25.61 -13.75 -29.16
CA ASP A 71 -24.44 -13.27 -28.45
C ASP A 71 -23.95 -11.95 -29.06
N LEU A 72 -23.80 -10.95 -28.20
CA LEU A 72 -23.34 -9.60 -28.53
C LEU A 72 -21.83 -9.56 -28.80
N GLY A 73 -21.07 -10.53 -28.28
CA GLY A 73 -19.62 -10.68 -28.50
C GLY A 73 -19.25 -11.44 -29.77
N ALA A 74 -20.23 -11.98 -30.50
CA ALA A 74 -19.98 -12.77 -31.70
C ALA A 74 -19.35 -11.94 -32.84
N ALA A 75 -18.56 -12.60 -33.68
CA ALA A 75 -18.02 -12.03 -34.92
C ALA A 75 -19.15 -11.47 -35.82
N PRO A 76 -18.88 -10.54 -36.76
CA PRO A 76 -19.92 -9.97 -37.62
C PRO A 76 -20.74 -11.06 -38.34
N ARG A 77 -22.07 -11.05 -38.21
CA ARG A 77 -22.98 -12.05 -38.81
C ARG A 77 -24.09 -11.39 -39.61
N THR A 78 -24.55 -12.04 -40.68
CA THR A 78 -25.70 -11.58 -41.48
C THR A 78 -26.75 -12.69 -41.61
N LEU A 79 -28.00 -12.35 -41.30
CA LEU A 79 -29.20 -13.14 -41.52
C LEU A 79 -29.98 -12.53 -42.69
N THR A 80 -30.43 -13.38 -43.62
CA THR A 80 -31.27 -12.96 -44.74
C THR A 80 -32.50 -13.86 -44.84
N ARG A 81 -33.61 -13.32 -45.35
CA ARG A 81 -34.83 -14.10 -45.65
C ARG A 81 -34.52 -15.34 -46.49
N SER A 82 -33.61 -15.22 -47.46
CA SER A 82 -33.19 -16.33 -48.34
C SER A 82 -32.38 -17.44 -47.66
N ALA A 83 -31.79 -17.17 -46.49
CA ALA A 83 -31.07 -18.15 -45.68
C ALA A 83 -32.01 -19.13 -44.96
N MET A 84 -33.29 -18.76 -44.83
CA MET A 84 -34.35 -19.58 -44.23
C MET A 84 -35.17 -20.22 -45.35
N ARG A 85 -34.96 -21.51 -45.62
CA ARG A 85 -35.75 -22.25 -46.62
C ARG A 85 -36.54 -23.36 -45.94
N ALA A 86 -37.86 -23.19 -45.85
CA ALA A 86 -38.76 -24.31 -45.60
C ALA A 86 -38.96 -25.07 -46.92
N ARG A 87 -38.81 -26.40 -46.92
CA ARG A 87 -39.05 -27.23 -48.12
C ARG A 87 -40.53 -27.27 -48.51
N GLU A 88 -41.40 -27.04 -47.54
CA GLU A 88 -42.83 -27.35 -47.66
C GLU A 88 -43.70 -26.12 -48.01
N PHE A 89 -43.20 -24.88 -47.88
CA PHE A 89 -43.94 -23.66 -48.24
C PHE A 89 -43.04 -22.39 -48.30
N ARG A 90 -43.53 -21.29 -48.90
CA ARG A 90 -42.84 -19.97 -49.01
C ARG A 90 -42.94 -19.09 -47.75
N GLY A 91 -43.24 -19.65 -46.58
CA GLY A 91 -43.83 -18.91 -45.45
C GLY A 91 -42.86 -18.34 -44.43
N VAL A 92 -41.69 -17.85 -44.84
CA VAL A 92 -40.89 -16.98 -43.97
C VAL A 92 -41.16 -15.54 -44.35
N TRP A 93 -41.76 -14.79 -43.42
CA TRP A 93 -42.27 -13.44 -43.64
C TRP A 93 -41.23 -12.37 -43.30
N GLY A 94 -40.43 -12.57 -42.24
CA GLY A 94 -39.30 -11.69 -41.91
C GLY A 94 -38.72 -11.89 -40.52
N ILE A 95 -37.90 -10.93 -40.11
CA ILE A 95 -37.26 -10.82 -38.79
C ILE A 95 -37.84 -9.60 -38.09
N ARG A 96 -38.31 -9.78 -36.86
CA ARG A 96 -38.74 -8.70 -35.97
C ARG A 96 -37.66 -8.44 -34.92
N LEU A 97 -37.35 -7.17 -34.67
CA LEU A 97 -36.46 -6.79 -33.59
C LEU A 97 -37.24 -6.82 -32.28
N LEU A 98 -36.65 -7.40 -31.24
CA LEU A 98 -37.24 -7.38 -29.91
C LEU A 98 -36.45 -6.41 -29.03
N PRO A 99 -37.12 -5.61 -28.17
CA PRO A 99 -36.45 -4.68 -27.29
C PRO A 99 -35.57 -5.41 -26.29
N GLU A 100 -34.56 -4.72 -25.76
CA GLU A 100 -33.67 -5.25 -24.74
C GLU A 100 -34.49 -5.63 -23.49
N PRO A 101 -34.34 -6.86 -22.95
CA PRO A 101 -35.21 -7.32 -21.88
C PRO A 101 -34.87 -6.62 -20.55
N LEU A 102 -35.72 -5.69 -20.13
CA LEU A 102 -35.83 -5.22 -18.74
C LEU A 102 -37.05 -5.86 -18.02
N GLY A 103 -37.59 -6.94 -18.58
CA GLY A 103 -38.79 -7.62 -18.08
C GLY A 103 -39.37 -8.60 -19.10
N PRO A 104 -40.58 -9.15 -18.84
CA PRO A 104 -41.29 -9.94 -19.83
C PRO A 104 -41.51 -9.11 -21.11
N ILE A 105 -41.02 -9.62 -22.24
CA ILE A 105 -41.19 -8.98 -23.54
C ILE A 105 -42.69 -8.99 -23.85
N ASP A 106 -43.29 -7.83 -24.10
CA ASP A 106 -44.64 -7.72 -24.63
C ASP A 106 -44.56 -7.51 -26.14
N LEU A 107 -44.99 -8.52 -26.90
CA LEU A 107 -44.99 -8.51 -28.36
C LEU A 107 -46.09 -7.60 -28.93
N ALA A 108 -47.10 -7.22 -28.13
CA ALA A 108 -48.15 -6.29 -28.54
C ALA A 108 -47.63 -4.84 -28.65
N LEU A 109 -46.54 -4.50 -27.96
CA LEU A 109 -45.90 -3.18 -28.05
C LEU A 109 -45.12 -2.96 -29.36
N LEU A 110 -45.00 -3.99 -30.21
CA LEU A 110 -44.22 -3.96 -31.46
C LEU A 110 -45.11 -3.83 -32.71
N ASP A 111 -46.36 -3.37 -32.53
CA ASP A 111 -47.38 -3.30 -33.58
C ASP A 111 -47.04 -2.31 -34.71
N GLU A 112 -46.10 -1.39 -34.50
CA GLU A 112 -45.66 -0.40 -35.51
C GLU A 112 -44.36 -0.81 -36.24
N ASP A 113 -43.67 -1.86 -35.78
CA ASP A 113 -42.35 -2.21 -36.31
C ASP A 113 -42.42 -2.99 -37.64
N PRO A 114 -41.57 -2.66 -38.63
CA PRO A 114 -41.49 -3.42 -39.87
C PRO A 114 -40.91 -4.83 -39.67
N LEU A 115 -41.36 -5.76 -40.51
CA LEU A 115 -40.68 -7.04 -40.70
C LEU A 115 -39.49 -6.88 -41.66
N TYR A 116 -38.29 -7.09 -41.12
CA TYR A 116 -37.05 -6.96 -41.85
C TYR A 116 -36.70 -8.23 -42.62
N GLU A 117 -36.10 -8.06 -43.80
CA GLU A 117 -35.68 -9.18 -44.66
C GLU A 117 -34.19 -9.50 -44.53
N ARG A 118 -33.42 -8.55 -43.98
CA ARG A 118 -32.01 -8.74 -43.66
C ARG A 118 -31.70 -8.12 -42.31
N TRP A 119 -30.86 -8.80 -41.55
CA TRP A 119 -30.40 -8.44 -40.22
C TRP A 119 -28.89 -8.71 -40.15
N GLU A 120 -28.10 -7.76 -39.66
CA GLU A 120 -26.63 -7.84 -39.67
C GLU A 120 -26.04 -7.32 -38.36
N LEU A 121 -25.42 -8.20 -37.58
CA LEU A 121 -24.74 -7.87 -36.33
C LEU A 121 -23.33 -7.36 -36.60
N LYS A 122 -22.99 -6.22 -36.02
CA LYS A 122 -21.66 -5.62 -36.06
C LYS A 122 -21.10 -5.46 -34.64
N PRO A 123 -20.09 -6.26 -34.24
CA PRO A 123 -19.37 -6.03 -33.00
C PRO A 123 -18.61 -4.70 -33.08
N ALA A 124 -18.61 -3.94 -31.99
CA ALA A 124 -17.91 -2.65 -31.89
C ALA A 124 -17.14 -2.60 -30.56
N ALA A 125 -16.12 -1.75 -30.44
CA ALA A 125 -15.36 -1.54 -29.19
C ALA A 125 -16.20 -0.90 -28.05
N GLY A 126 -17.50 -0.67 -28.30
CA GLY A 126 -18.49 -0.13 -27.37
C GLY A 126 -19.77 -0.98 -27.40
N ARG A 127 -20.96 -0.36 -27.49
CA ARG A 127 -22.23 -1.11 -27.57
C ARG A 127 -22.39 -1.73 -28.98
N PRO A 128 -22.53 -3.06 -29.11
CA PRO A 128 -22.71 -3.70 -30.42
C PRO A 128 -23.98 -3.19 -31.12
N THR A 129 -24.00 -3.24 -32.45
CA THR A 129 -25.10 -2.68 -33.27
C THR A 129 -25.65 -3.71 -34.26
N VAL A 130 -26.93 -3.59 -34.58
CA VAL A 130 -27.61 -4.38 -35.61
C VAL A 130 -28.04 -3.47 -36.74
N THR A 131 -27.69 -3.84 -37.97
CA THR A 131 -28.19 -3.22 -39.19
C THR A 131 -29.30 -4.07 -39.79
N VAL A 132 -30.50 -3.52 -39.91
CA VAL A 132 -31.67 -4.18 -40.50
C VAL A 132 -32.06 -3.53 -41.82
N ARG A 133 -32.66 -4.31 -42.74
CA ARG A 133 -33.16 -3.81 -44.03
C ARG A 133 -34.55 -4.36 -44.34
N ASN A 134 -35.47 -3.46 -44.70
CA ASN A 134 -36.76 -3.80 -45.30
C ASN A 134 -36.74 -3.43 -46.79
N GLN A 135 -36.86 -4.41 -47.71
CA GLN A 135 -36.89 -4.15 -49.15
C GLN A 135 -38.31 -4.16 -49.74
N THR A 136 -39.26 -4.83 -49.07
CA THR A 136 -40.61 -5.05 -49.57
C THR A 136 -41.63 -4.01 -49.07
N GLY A 137 -41.38 -3.35 -47.93
CA GLY A 137 -42.30 -2.38 -47.33
C GLY A 137 -43.45 -3.05 -46.56
N PRO A 138 -44.57 -2.35 -46.28
CA PRO A 138 -45.70 -2.91 -45.55
C PRO A 138 -46.32 -4.05 -46.37
N ARG A 139 -46.29 -5.26 -45.83
CA ARG A 139 -46.97 -6.42 -46.44
C ARG A 139 -48.49 -6.29 -46.16
N GLY A 140 -49.33 -6.73 -47.09
CA GLY A 140 -50.79 -6.70 -46.92
C GLY A 140 -51.50 -5.39 -47.31
N ALA A 141 -50.77 -4.32 -47.64
CA ALA A 141 -51.39 -3.15 -48.28
C ALA A 141 -51.82 -3.50 -49.71
N GLU A 142 -53.08 -3.26 -50.07
CA GLU A 142 -53.53 -3.38 -51.46
C GLU A 142 -52.62 -2.51 -52.35
N PRO A 143 -52.02 -3.05 -53.42
CA PRO A 143 -51.23 -2.25 -54.33
C PRO A 143 -52.15 -1.19 -54.92
N ASP A 144 -51.85 0.08 -54.64
CA ASP A 144 -52.54 1.22 -55.23
C ASP A 144 -52.63 1.01 -56.75
N SER A 145 -53.83 0.66 -57.22
CA SER A 145 -54.08 0.17 -58.58
C SER A 145 -53.89 1.25 -59.65
N ARG A 146 -53.47 2.46 -59.25
CA ARG A 146 -53.05 3.56 -60.13
C ARG A 146 -51.56 3.50 -60.54
N ALA A 147 -50.75 2.63 -59.95
CA ALA A 147 -49.31 2.50 -60.28
C ALA A 147 -48.99 1.33 -61.25
N ALA A 148 -49.98 0.71 -61.89
CA ALA A 148 -49.79 -0.49 -62.72
C ALA A 148 -49.17 -0.24 -64.12
N GLY A 149 -48.70 0.98 -64.43
CA GLY A 149 -48.19 1.35 -65.75
C GLY A 149 -46.69 1.66 -65.87
N GLY A 150 -45.93 1.72 -64.77
CA GLY A 150 -44.54 2.17 -64.78
C GLY A 150 -43.56 1.10 -64.32
N ARG A 151 -42.44 0.93 -65.03
CA ARG A 151 -41.26 0.17 -64.55
C ARG A 151 -41.00 0.52 -63.09
N GLY A 152 -41.11 -0.49 -62.21
CA GLY A 152 -41.17 -0.32 -60.76
C GLY A 152 -40.14 0.67 -60.23
N GLU A 153 -40.63 1.81 -59.73
CA GLU A 153 -39.84 2.66 -58.84
C GLU A 153 -39.43 1.79 -57.65
N ARG A 154 -38.14 1.43 -57.61
CA ARG A 154 -37.53 0.81 -56.43
C ARG A 154 -37.73 1.79 -55.29
N ARG A 155 -38.69 1.50 -54.40
CA ARG A 155 -38.85 2.23 -53.14
C ARG A 155 -37.47 2.31 -52.44
N PRO A 156 -37.12 3.47 -51.87
CA PRO A 156 -35.82 3.64 -51.22
C PRO A 156 -35.63 2.57 -50.14
N LEU A 157 -34.54 1.82 -50.23
CA LEU A 157 -34.16 0.80 -49.24
C LEU A 157 -34.09 1.46 -47.85
N ARG A 158 -35.03 1.12 -46.96
CA ARG A 158 -34.97 1.51 -45.55
C ARG A 158 -33.97 0.59 -44.86
N SER A 159 -32.73 1.06 -44.74
CA SER A 159 -31.69 0.44 -43.92
C SER A 159 -31.56 1.26 -42.64
N MET A 160 -31.62 0.59 -41.49
CA MET A 160 -31.48 1.23 -40.18
C MET A 160 -30.42 0.50 -39.38
N THR A 161 -29.56 1.23 -38.67
CA THR A 161 -28.62 0.66 -37.72
C THR A 161 -29.03 1.10 -36.32
N ILE A 162 -29.30 0.14 -35.45
CA ILE A 162 -29.73 0.38 -34.07
C ILE A 162 -28.79 -0.35 -33.09
N PRO A 163 -28.78 0.03 -31.81
CA PRO A 163 -28.12 -0.75 -30.77
C PRO A 163 -28.64 -2.20 -30.76
N ALA A 164 -27.74 -3.16 -30.63
CA ALA A 164 -28.10 -4.57 -30.52
C ALA A 164 -28.78 -4.82 -29.17
N SER A 165 -30.01 -5.36 -29.21
CA SER A 165 -30.78 -5.72 -28.00
C SER A 165 -30.43 -7.09 -27.43
N GLY A 166 -29.71 -7.92 -28.20
CA GLY A 166 -29.42 -9.32 -27.86
C GLY A 166 -30.59 -10.27 -28.15
N MET A 167 -31.73 -9.77 -28.66
CA MET A 167 -32.92 -10.58 -28.94
C MET A 167 -33.66 -10.13 -30.20
N SER A 168 -34.24 -11.08 -30.93
CA SER A 168 -35.02 -10.86 -32.16
C SER A 168 -35.99 -12.03 -32.36
N ALA A 169 -36.90 -11.96 -33.33
CA ALA A 169 -37.81 -13.05 -33.62
C ALA A 169 -37.95 -13.33 -35.10
N PHE A 170 -38.10 -14.60 -35.46
CA PHE A 170 -38.53 -15.00 -36.80
C PHE A 170 -40.03 -15.04 -36.85
N VAL A 171 -40.62 -14.47 -37.90
CA VAL A 171 -42.04 -14.58 -38.16
C VAL A 171 -42.24 -15.51 -39.35
N VAL A 172 -42.84 -16.66 -39.07
CA VAL A 172 -43.10 -17.71 -40.04
C VAL A 172 -44.58 -18.03 -40.07
N GLU A 173 -45.11 -18.39 -41.22
CA GLU A 173 -46.50 -18.80 -41.39
C GLU A 173 -46.56 -20.31 -41.54
N ILE A 174 -47.33 -20.97 -40.69
CA ILE A 174 -47.44 -22.43 -40.60
C ILE A 174 -48.89 -22.87 -40.75
N THR A 175 -49.12 -24.14 -41.07
CA THR A 175 -50.47 -24.74 -41.03
C THR A 175 -51.00 -24.81 -39.62
N ASN A 176 -52.29 -24.48 -39.42
CA ASN A 176 -52.91 -24.44 -38.10
C ASN A 176 -52.88 -25.81 -37.36
N GLU A 177 -52.93 -26.91 -38.12
CA GLU A 177 -52.88 -28.30 -37.62
C GLU A 177 -51.48 -28.79 -37.19
N SER A 178 -50.46 -27.94 -37.31
CA SER A 178 -49.10 -28.30 -36.88
C SER A 178 -49.00 -28.33 -35.36
N ASN A 179 -48.52 -29.46 -34.85
CA ASN A 179 -48.25 -29.63 -33.42
C ASN A 179 -46.75 -29.63 -33.10
N ARG A 180 -45.90 -29.76 -34.12
CA ARG A 180 -44.44 -29.76 -33.99
C ARG A 180 -43.78 -29.00 -35.13
N LEU A 181 -42.74 -28.27 -34.80
CA LEU A 181 -41.86 -27.60 -35.73
C LEU A 181 -40.43 -28.08 -35.46
N THR A 182 -39.77 -28.67 -36.45
CA THR A 182 -38.36 -29.05 -36.33
C THR A 182 -37.51 -28.10 -37.14
N TRP A 183 -36.55 -27.49 -36.46
CA TRP A 183 -35.55 -26.63 -37.04
C TRP A 183 -34.24 -27.40 -37.16
N THR A 184 -33.61 -27.38 -38.33
CA THR A 184 -32.22 -27.85 -38.49
C THR A 184 -31.27 -26.65 -38.55
N TRP A 185 -30.43 -26.50 -37.53
CA TRP A 185 -29.36 -25.50 -37.45
C TRP A 185 -28.29 -25.80 -38.50
N ALA A 186 -27.46 -24.81 -38.86
CA ALA A 186 -26.48 -25.03 -39.92
C ALA A 186 -25.31 -25.96 -39.52
N ASN A 187 -25.11 -26.19 -38.22
CA ASN A 187 -24.21 -27.22 -37.71
C ASN A 187 -24.81 -28.64 -37.85
N GLY A 188 -26.05 -28.76 -38.34
CA GLY A 188 -26.77 -30.03 -38.50
C GLY A 188 -27.56 -30.46 -37.27
N GLU A 189 -27.54 -29.70 -36.17
CA GLU A 189 -28.34 -29.99 -34.98
C GLU A 189 -29.82 -29.74 -35.28
N GLU A 190 -30.68 -30.63 -34.79
CA GLU A 190 -32.12 -30.46 -34.90
C GLU A 190 -32.70 -30.04 -33.54
N GLU A 191 -33.41 -28.93 -33.53
CA GLU A 191 -34.24 -28.53 -32.39
C GLU A 191 -35.71 -28.68 -32.77
N THR A 192 -36.43 -29.52 -32.02
CA THR A 192 -37.87 -29.71 -32.21
C THR A 192 -38.64 -28.90 -31.17
N ILE A 193 -39.50 -28.01 -31.67
CA ILE A 193 -40.42 -27.15 -30.94
C ILE A 193 -41.81 -27.81 -30.89
N ASP A 194 -42.35 -28.06 -29.70
CA ASP A 194 -43.71 -28.55 -29.50
C ASP A 194 -44.65 -27.35 -29.38
N LEU A 195 -45.45 -27.15 -30.44
CA LEU A 195 -46.36 -26.02 -30.54
C LEU A 195 -47.51 -26.15 -29.52
N SER A 196 -47.81 -27.36 -29.07
CA SER A 196 -48.78 -27.62 -28.01
C SER A 196 -48.28 -27.11 -26.66
N ALA A 197 -46.98 -27.26 -26.38
CA ALA A 197 -46.36 -26.74 -25.15
C ALA A 197 -46.35 -25.20 -25.13
N ILE A 198 -46.11 -24.56 -26.29
CA ILE A 198 -46.20 -23.10 -26.44
C ILE A 198 -47.64 -22.61 -26.19
N ARG A 199 -48.64 -23.24 -26.80
CA ARG A 199 -50.06 -22.90 -26.59
C ARG A 199 -50.46 -22.98 -25.11
N LYS A 200 -49.94 -23.98 -24.39
CA LYS A 200 -50.20 -24.21 -22.96
C LYS A 200 -49.33 -23.37 -22.03
N ALA A 201 -48.35 -22.62 -22.52
CA ALA A 201 -47.40 -21.90 -21.67
C ALA A 201 -48.05 -20.83 -20.77
N ARG A 202 -49.10 -20.18 -21.29
CA ARG A 202 -49.87 -19.14 -20.58
C ARG A 202 -50.88 -19.70 -19.58
N GLU A 203 -51.25 -20.97 -19.74
CA GLU A 203 -52.22 -21.63 -18.86
C GLU A 203 -51.62 -21.77 -17.46
N PRO A 204 -52.34 -21.34 -16.40
CA PRO A 204 -51.86 -21.49 -15.03
C PRO A 204 -51.61 -22.97 -14.74
N LEU A 205 -50.52 -23.26 -14.03
CA LEU A 205 -50.25 -24.63 -13.60
C LEU A 205 -51.28 -25.05 -12.53
N PRO A 206 -51.70 -26.33 -12.53
CA PRO A 206 -52.60 -26.82 -11.51
C PRO A 206 -51.95 -26.71 -10.12
N LEU A 207 -52.77 -26.45 -9.10
CA LEU A 207 -52.29 -26.25 -7.72
C LEU A 207 -51.51 -27.48 -7.22
N PRO A 208 -50.37 -27.30 -6.52
CA PRO A 208 -49.53 -28.40 -6.07
C PRO A 208 -50.21 -29.17 -4.94
N PRO A 209 -49.69 -30.34 -4.51
CA PRO A 209 -50.17 -30.99 -3.30
C PRO A 209 -50.02 -30.02 -2.10
N MET A 210 -51.16 -29.56 -1.59
CA MET A 210 -51.22 -28.65 -0.44
C MET A 210 -51.12 -29.45 0.86
N THR A 211 -50.45 -28.89 1.86
CA THR A 211 -50.61 -29.39 3.24
C THR A 211 -52.03 -29.07 3.70
N GLY A 212 -52.82 -30.10 4.03
CA GLY A 212 -54.14 -29.90 4.59
C GLY A 212 -54.05 -29.07 5.89
N PRO A 213 -55.03 -28.20 6.21
CA PRO A 213 -55.08 -27.61 7.54
C PRO A 213 -55.19 -28.75 8.56
N ALA A 214 -54.38 -28.71 9.62
CA ALA A 214 -54.43 -29.70 10.69
C ALA A 214 -55.82 -29.70 11.35
N GLY A 215 -56.70 -30.59 10.89
CA GLY A 215 -58.09 -30.67 11.32
C GLY A 215 -58.67 -32.06 11.07
N ALA A 216 -58.56 -32.91 12.10
CA ALA A 216 -59.46 -33.99 12.56
C ALA A 216 -60.16 -34.99 11.61
N GLU A 217 -59.98 -34.99 10.29
CA GLU A 217 -60.41 -36.13 9.46
C GLU A 217 -59.21 -36.70 8.70
N GLY A 218 -59.12 -38.04 8.71
CA GLY A 218 -57.96 -38.84 8.31
C GLY A 218 -57.47 -38.59 6.87
N PRO A 219 -56.42 -39.30 6.43
CA PRO A 219 -55.78 -39.07 5.13
C PRO A 219 -56.79 -39.27 3.99
N SER A 220 -57.47 -38.19 3.62
CA SER A 220 -58.27 -38.18 2.40
C SER A 220 -57.25 -38.29 1.27
N ASN A 221 -57.40 -39.34 0.47
CA ASN A 221 -56.81 -39.41 -0.86
C ASN A 221 -57.49 -38.37 -1.77
N GLY A 222 -57.40 -37.08 -1.40
CA GLY A 222 -57.69 -35.93 -2.27
C GLY A 222 -56.71 -35.92 -3.45
N PRO A 223 -57.01 -35.18 -4.53
CA PRO A 223 -56.82 -35.57 -5.93
C PRO A 223 -55.34 -35.62 -6.38
N ARG A 224 -54.54 -36.51 -5.81
CA ARG A 224 -53.16 -36.81 -6.24
C ARG A 224 -53.11 -37.40 -7.66
N GLY A 225 -54.20 -38.01 -8.13
CA GLY A 225 -54.21 -38.79 -9.37
C GLY A 225 -54.25 -37.98 -10.69
N ALA A 226 -54.76 -36.74 -10.68
CA ALA A 226 -54.97 -35.97 -11.93
C ALA A 226 -54.04 -34.76 -12.10
N VAL A 227 -53.50 -34.22 -11.00
CA VAL A 227 -52.68 -33.00 -11.00
C VAL A 227 -51.17 -33.31 -11.10
N ALA A 228 -50.73 -34.45 -10.56
CA ALA A 228 -49.34 -34.88 -10.60
C ALA A 228 -48.77 -35.10 -12.02
N PRO A 229 -49.51 -35.68 -13.00
CA PRO A 229 -48.95 -35.93 -14.34
C PRO A 229 -48.56 -34.64 -15.08
N MET A 230 -49.41 -33.60 -15.06
CA MET A 230 -49.13 -32.35 -15.78
C MET A 230 -47.95 -31.57 -15.18
N LEU A 231 -47.81 -31.57 -13.85
CA LEU A 231 -46.69 -30.92 -13.18
C LEU A 231 -45.40 -31.72 -13.37
N MET A 232 -45.48 -33.04 -13.28
CA MET A 232 -44.36 -33.93 -13.59
C MET A 232 -43.94 -33.86 -15.05
N ASP A 233 -44.87 -33.64 -15.99
CA ASP A 233 -44.55 -33.42 -17.40
C ASP A 233 -43.73 -32.14 -17.59
N VAL A 234 -44.07 -31.06 -16.90
CA VAL A 234 -43.28 -29.80 -16.93
C VAL A 234 -41.91 -30.01 -16.30
N ILE A 235 -41.83 -30.69 -15.16
CA ILE A 235 -40.56 -31.04 -14.50
C ILE A 235 -39.69 -31.95 -15.39
N ASN A 236 -40.30 -32.94 -16.04
CA ASN A 236 -39.63 -33.82 -16.99
C ASN A 236 -39.17 -33.05 -18.24
N THR A 237 -39.90 -32.00 -18.64
CA THR A 237 -39.50 -31.11 -19.74
C THR A 237 -38.25 -30.30 -19.39
N VAL A 238 -38.04 -29.92 -18.12
CA VAL A 238 -36.79 -29.29 -17.67
C VAL A 238 -35.58 -30.20 -17.90
N LYS A 239 -35.74 -31.51 -17.65
CA LYS A 239 -34.66 -32.50 -17.80
C LYS A 239 -34.46 -32.99 -19.23
N ASN A 240 -35.56 -33.31 -19.91
CA ASN A 240 -35.56 -34.08 -21.17
C ASN A 240 -35.97 -33.25 -22.39
N GLY A 241 -36.44 -32.01 -22.20
CA GLY A 241 -36.84 -31.12 -23.28
C GLY A 241 -35.66 -30.55 -24.07
N SER A 242 -35.95 -29.89 -25.19
CA SER A 242 -34.98 -29.04 -25.88
C SER A 242 -34.57 -27.88 -24.96
N ALA A 243 -33.44 -27.23 -25.23
CA ALA A 243 -32.97 -26.12 -24.38
C ALA A 243 -34.03 -25.01 -24.25
N ALA A 244 -34.72 -24.68 -25.34
CA ALA A 244 -35.78 -23.67 -25.34
C ALA A 244 -37.01 -24.09 -24.51
N HIS A 245 -37.43 -25.36 -24.58
CA HIS A 245 -38.55 -25.87 -23.78
C HIS A 245 -38.19 -26.03 -22.31
N ALA A 246 -36.97 -26.47 -22.01
CA ALA A 246 -36.50 -26.58 -20.65
C ALA A 246 -36.48 -25.19 -19.99
N ALA A 247 -35.95 -24.16 -20.67
CA ALA A 247 -35.97 -22.78 -20.19
C ALA A 247 -37.41 -22.26 -19.99
N LEU A 248 -38.33 -22.52 -20.94
CA LEU A 248 -39.75 -22.18 -20.80
C LEU A 248 -40.42 -22.90 -19.62
N ALA A 249 -40.14 -24.20 -19.45
CA ALA A 249 -40.67 -25.00 -18.35
C ALA A 249 -40.17 -24.49 -16.99
N VAL A 250 -38.91 -24.10 -16.89
CA VAL A 250 -38.35 -23.45 -15.69
C VAL A 250 -39.05 -22.13 -15.40
N GLN A 251 -39.25 -21.25 -16.39
CA GLN A 251 -39.98 -19.99 -16.19
C GLN A 251 -41.44 -20.23 -15.77
N ARG A 252 -42.07 -21.27 -16.32
CA ARG A 252 -43.43 -21.67 -15.93
C ARG A 252 -43.48 -22.15 -14.49
N LEU A 253 -42.47 -22.91 -14.04
CA LEU A 253 -42.33 -23.32 -12.64
C LEU A 253 -42.02 -22.14 -11.71
N ALA A 254 -41.20 -21.18 -12.14
CA ALA A 254 -40.91 -19.94 -11.39
C ALA A 254 -42.18 -19.09 -11.20
N ARG A 255 -42.96 -18.91 -12.27
CA ARG A 255 -44.28 -18.26 -12.20
C ARG A 255 -45.24 -18.99 -11.26
N ALA A 256 -45.33 -20.32 -11.37
CA ALA A 256 -46.18 -21.10 -10.50
C ALA A 256 -45.75 -21.03 -9.03
N ARG A 257 -44.43 -21.04 -8.76
CA ARG A 257 -43.87 -20.83 -7.43
C ARG A 257 -44.31 -19.49 -6.82
N ARG A 258 -44.38 -18.41 -7.62
CA ARG A 258 -44.94 -17.11 -7.20
C ARG A 258 -46.44 -17.16 -6.92
N GLU A 259 -47.18 -17.87 -7.77
CA GLU A 259 -48.65 -17.95 -7.70
C GLU A 259 -49.16 -18.94 -6.63
N TRP A 260 -48.31 -19.79 -6.04
CA TRP A 260 -48.68 -20.77 -5.02
C TRP A 260 -48.35 -20.28 -3.59
N PRO A 261 -49.30 -19.64 -2.86
CA PRO A 261 -49.05 -19.14 -1.51
C PRO A 261 -48.80 -20.26 -0.48
N ALA A 262 -47.80 -20.04 0.38
CA ALA A 262 -47.41 -20.59 1.70
C ALA A 262 -47.78 -22.01 2.20
N ARG A 263 -48.44 -22.89 1.43
CA ARG A 263 -48.91 -24.21 1.90
C ARG A 263 -48.52 -25.38 0.99
N VAL A 264 -47.47 -25.20 0.18
CA VAL A 264 -46.90 -26.27 -0.63
C VAL A 264 -46.14 -27.24 0.29
N ASP A 265 -46.27 -28.55 0.05
CA ASP A 265 -45.51 -29.58 0.75
C ASP A 265 -43.99 -29.28 0.70
N PRO A 266 -43.29 -29.10 1.85
CA PRO A 266 -41.86 -28.82 1.88
C PRO A 266 -41.00 -29.89 1.19
N ALA A 267 -41.44 -31.15 1.18
CA ALA A 267 -40.73 -32.23 0.50
C ALA A 267 -40.80 -32.07 -1.02
N PHE A 268 -41.91 -31.56 -1.53
CA PHE A 268 -42.09 -31.25 -2.95
C PHE A 268 -41.25 -30.04 -3.37
N LEU A 269 -41.21 -28.98 -2.56
CA LEU A 269 -40.33 -27.82 -2.82
C LEU A 269 -38.85 -28.20 -2.79
N ALA A 270 -38.44 -29.12 -1.89
CA ALA A 270 -37.08 -29.62 -1.85
C ALA A 270 -36.70 -30.42 -3.12
N ASP A 271 -37.57 -31.32 -3.60
CA ASP A 271 -37.36 -32.04 -4.87
C ASP A 271 -37.32 -31.06 -6.06
N LEU A 272 -38.18 -30.05 -6.07
CA LEU A 272 -38.20 -29.03 -7.10
C LEU A 272 -36.91 -28.20 -7.11
N ASP A 273 -36.46 -27.71 -5.95
CA ASP A 273 -35.22 -26.94 -5.81
C ASP A 273 -34.00 -27.79 -6.19
N GLU A 274 -33.95 -29.08 -5.84
CA GLU A 274 -32.86 -29.97 -6.26
C GLU A 274 -32.80 -30.15 -7.78
N ARG A 275 -33.97 -30.29 -8.43
CA ARG A 275 -34.05 -30.38 -9.90
C ARG A 275 -33.69 -29.06 -10.58
N MET A 276 -34.01 -27.92 -9.97
CA MET A 276 -33.59 -26.61 -10.49
C MET A 276 -32.09 -26.40 -10.31
N LEU A 277 -31.48 -26.88 -9.22
CA LEU A 277 -30.02 -26.89 -9.08
C LEU A 277 -29.37 -27.79 -10.15
N GLU A 278 -29.89 -28.99 -10.38
CA GLU A 278 -29.41 -29.88 -11.46
C GLU A 278 -29.53 -29.22 -12.84
N ALA A 279 -30.65 -28.52 -13.11
CA ALA A 279 -30.82 -27.72 -14.29
C ALA A 279 -29.86 -26.51 -14.34
N GLY A 280 -29.47 -25.96 -13.19
CA GLY A 280 -28.43 -24.94 -13.06
C GLY A 280 -27.03 -25.46 -13.38
N ALA A 281 -26.74 -26.75 -13.15
CA ALA A 281 -25.44 -27.37 -13.47
C ALA A 281 -25.30 -27.81 -14.94
N THR A 282 -26.34 -27.71 -15.76
CA THR A 282 -26.27 -28.10 -17.18
C THR A 282 -25.28 -27.22 -17.96
N ASP A 283 -24.70 -27.78 -19.02
CA ASP A 283 -23.88 -27.08 -20.01
C ASP A 283 -24.70 -26.11 -20.87
N ARG A 284 -26.01 -26.33 -21.01
CA ARG A 284 -26.95 -25.51 -21.78
C ARG A 284 -27.19 -24.13 -21.14
N ALA A 285 -26.53 -23.09 -21.66
CA ALA A 285 -26.57 -21.73 -21.11
C ALA A 285 -27.97 -21.15 -20.85
N ALA A 286 -28.93 -21.37 -21.77
CA ALA A 286 -30.30 -20.88 -21.63
C ALA A 286 -31.07 -21.54 -20.47
N VAL A 287 -30.88 -22.86 -20.31
CA VAL A 287 -31.51 -23.64 -19.22
C VAL A 287 -30.88 -23.25 -17.88
N ARG A 288 -29.55 -23.15 -17.85
CA ARG A 288 -28.78 -22.70 -16.69
C ARG A 288 -29.23 -21.31 -16.22
N ALA A 289 -29.29 -20.32 -17.13
CA ALA A 289 -29.73 -18.97 -16.79
C ALA A 289 -31.19 -18.94 -16.28
N ALA A 290 -32.10 -19.69 -16.92
CA ALA A 290 -33.47 -19.80 -16.46
C ALA A 290 -33.56 -20.48 -15.07
N ALA A 291 -32.82 -21.56 -14.86
CA ALA A 291 -32.80 -22.31 -13.60
C ALA A 291 -32.28 -21.47 -12.43
N TRP A 292 -31.28 -20.63 -12.68
CA TRP A 292 -30.81 -19.68 -11.68
C TRP A 292 -31.84 -18.56 -11.43
N SER A 293 -32.54 -18.07 -12.47
CA SER A 293 -33.61 -17.08 -12.26
C SER A 293 -34.78 -17.59 -11.41
N TYR A 294 -35.05 -18.90 -11.39
CA TYR A 294 -36.04 -19.52 -10.50
C TYR A 294 -35.74 -19.30 -9.00
N PHE A 295 -34.46 -19.16 -8.64
CA PHE A 295 -34.04 -18.83 -7.27
C PHE A 295 -33.97 -17.32 -7.00
N ALA A 296 -34.07 -16.50 -8.05
CA ALA A 296 -33.84 -15.07 -7.96
C ALA A 296 -35.14 -14.24 -7.84
N GLU A 297 -36.30 -14.82 -8.14
CA GLU A 297 -37.59 -14.15 -7.99
C GLU A 297 -38.02 -14.12 -6.50
N PRO A 298 -38.32 -12.95 -5.91
CA PRO A 298 -38.71 -12.84 -4.50
C PRO A 298 -40.07 -13.51 -4.25
N LEU A 299 -40.15 -14.30 -3.18
CA LEU A 299 -41.39 -14.92 -2.71
C LEU A 299 -42.04 -14.00 -1.67
N GLU A 300 -43.21 -13.45 -1.99
CA GLU A 300 -43.97 -12.60 -1.06
C GLU A 300 -44.31 -13.40 0.22
N GLY A 301 -43.95 -12.85 1.38
CA GLY A 301 -44.24 -13.44 2.68
C GLY A 301 -43.23 -14.45 3.24
N PHE A 302 -42.11 -14.69 2.54
CA PHE A 302 -41.02 -15.57 3.01
C PHE A 302 -39.71 -14.82 3.24
N ALA A 303 -38.98 -15.14 4.31
CA ALA A 303 -37.64 -14.62 4.53
C ALA A 303 -36.66 -15.21 3.48
N PRO A 304 -35.66 -14.45 2.98
CA PRO A 304 -34.72 -14.94 1.97
C PRO A 304 -34.00 -16.25 2.31
N ALA A 305 -33.76 -16.50 3.60
CA ALA A 305 -33.14 -17.75 4.08
C ALA A 305 -34.03 -18.99 3.88
N ASP A 306 -35.34 -18.80 3.77
CA ASP A 306 -36.34 -19.86 3.57
C ASP A 306 -36.74 -20.03 2.09
N TRP A 307 -36.11 -19.27 1.17
CA TRP A 307 -36.39 -19.33 -0.27
C TRP A 307 -35.79 -20.56 -0.97
N ILE A 308 -34.81 -21.23 -0.36
CA ILE A 308 -34.19 -22.44 -0.90
C ILE A 308 -34.23 -23.51 0.18
N ALA A 309 -34.67 -24.72 -0.19
CA ALA A 309 -34.70 -25.84 0.74
C ALA A 309 -33.30 -26.08 1.37
N PRO A 310 -33.19 -26.28 2.70
CA PRO A 310 -31.90 -26.51 3.37
C PRO A 310 -31.11 -27.73 2.84
N SER A 311 -31.75 -28.71 2.20
CA SER A 311 -31.06 -29.80 1.50
C SER A 311 -30.36 -29.33 0.23
N ALA A 312 -31.01 -28.47 -0.56
CA ALA A 312 -30.48 -27.87 -1.77
C ALA A 312 -29.28 -26.94 -1.47
N LEU A 313 -29.35 -26.12 -0.42
CA LEU A 313 -28.21 -25.30 0.05
C LEU A 313 -27.02 -26.17 0.48
N ARG A 314 -27.26 -27.27 1.19
CA ARG A 314 -26.20 -28.22 1.58
C ARG A 314 -25.55 -28.92 0.39
N ARG A 315 -26.30 -29.17 -0.69
CA ARG A 315 -25.77 -29.72 -1.94
C ARG A 315 -24.92 -28.69 -2.69
N LEU A 316 -25.40 -27.46 -2.84
CA LEU A 316 -24.63 -26.35 -3.42
C LEU A 316 -23.31 -26.12 -2.68
N ALA A 317 -23.31 -26.21 -1.34
CA ALA A 317 -22.10 -26.08 -0.53
C ALA A 317 -21.07 -27.22 -0.72
N LYS A 318 -21.47 -28.38 -1.26
CA LYS A 318 -20.62 -29.57 -1.40
C LYS A 318 -20.22 -29.89 -2.83
N ASP A 319 -20.93 -29.38 -3.82
CA ASP A 319 -20.75 -29.71 -5.23
C ASP A 319 -20.03 -28.58 -5.97
N ALA A 320 -18.75 -28.81 -6.28
CA ALA A 320 -17.89 -27.84 -6.95
C ALA A 320 -18.38 -27.44 -8.35
N ALA A 321 -19.06 -28.34 -9.08
CA ALA A 321 -19.60 -28.02 -10.40
C ALA A 321 -20.80 -27.08 -10.30
N LEU A 322 -21.65 -27.28 -9.29
CA LEU A 322 -22.75 -26.35 -8.97
C LEU A 322 -22.22 -24.99 -8.51
N GLN A 323 -21.19 -24.96 -7.66
CA GLN A 323 -20.55 -23.72 -7.22
C GLN A 323 -19.96 -22.93 -8.40
N LYS A 324 -19.22 -23.62 -9.27
CA LYS A 324 -18.64 -23.03 -10.47
C LYS A 324 -19.71 -22.48 -11.40
N SER A 325 -20.77 -23.26 -11.69
CA SER A 325 -21.89 -22.80 -12.54
C SER A 325 -22.59 -21.58 -11.94
N TRP A 326 -22.83 -21.57 -10.63
CA TRP A 326 -23.41 -20.42 -9.95
C TRP A 326 -22.53 -19.18 -10.09
N LEU A 327 -21.22 -19.31 -9.85
CA LEU A 327 -20.24 -18.22 -9.97
C LEU A 327 -20.14 -17.71 -11.41
N GLU A 328 -20.11 -18.59 -12.42
CA GLU A 328 -20.10 -18.21 -13.85
C GLU A 328 -21.33 -17.37 -14.23
N ASN A 329 -22.51 -17.67 -13.64
CA ASN A 329 -23.72 -16.87 -13.85
C ASN A 329 -23.70 -15.54 -13.08
N VAL A 330 -23.12 -15.52 -11.88
CA VAL A 330 -22.91 -14.29 -11.10
C VAL A 330 -21.94 -13.37 -11.84
N GLU A 331 -20.83 -13.88 -12.39
CA GLU A 331 -19.89 -13.11 -13.22
C GLU A 331 -20.54 -12.58 -14.51
N HIS A 332 -21.31 -13.42 -15.23
CA HIS A 332 -22.08 -12.98 -16.39
C HIS A 332 -23.14 -11.93 -16.03
N GLY A 333 -23.73 -12.03 -14.83
CA GLY A 333 -24.67 -11.06 -14.28
C GLY A 333 -24.00 -9.75 -13.86
N LEU A 334 -22.80 -9.81 -13.25
CA LEU A 334 -22.01 -8.67 -12.78
C LEU A 334 -21.38 -7.88 -13.94
N GLY A 335 -21.00 -8.54 -15.04
CA GLY A 335 -20.51 -7.88 -16.25
C GLY A 335 -21.56 -6.99 -16.94
N ARG A 336 -22.85 -7.20 -16.65
CA ARG A 336 -23.95 -6.34 -17.06
C ARG A 336 -24.34 -5.47 -15.87
N ARG A 337 -24.03 -4.15 -15.93
CA ARG A 337 -24.10 -3.17 -14.83
C ARG A 337 -25.35 -3.20 -13.91
N GLU A 338 -26.45 -3.81 -14.31
CA GLU A 338 -27.70 -3.88 -13.53
C GLU A 338 -28.12 -5.30 -13.14
N GLY A 339 -27.58 -6.36 -13.76
CA GLY A 339 -27.82 -7.76 -13.36
C GLY A 339 -27.13 -8.14 -12.05
N GLY A 340 -25.98 -7.53 -11.78
CA GLY A 340 -25.28 -7.61 -10.50
C GLY A 340 -26.12 -7.06 -9.33
N VAL A 341 -26.99 -6.08 -9.58
CA VAL A 341 -27.86 -5.48 -8.54
C VAL A 341 -28.96 -6.46 -8.11
N PHE A 342 -29.45 -7.31 -9.02
CA PHE A 342 -30.49 -8.30 -8.72
C PHE A 342 -29.94 -9.53 -7.98
N TRP A 343 -28.77 -10.05 -8.37
CA TRP A 343 -28.09 -11.13 -7.64
C TRP A 343 -27.55 -10.68 -6.28
N MET A 344 -27.14 -9.41 -6.14
CA MET A 344 -26.91 -8.80 -4.83
C MET A 344 -28.22 -8.58 -4.05
N GLY A 345 -29.34 -8.31 -4.74
CA GLY A 345 -30.67 -8.11 -4.17
C GLY A 345 -31.34 -9.38 -3.59
N LEU A 346 -31.02 -10.56 -4.13
CA LEU A 346 -31.44 -11.90 -3.66
C LEU A 346 -31.13 -12.12 -2.18
N VAL A 347 -30.13 -11.40 -1.69
CA VAL A 347 -29.74 -11.45 -0.30
C VAL A 347 -30.27 -10.19 0.38
N GLY A 348 -31.57 -10.26 0.68
CA GLY A 348 -32.31 -9.24 1.42
C GLY A 348 -31.73 -9.08 2.82
N ASP A 349 -31.34 -7.85 3.12
CA ASP A 349 -30.51 -7.39 4.25
C ASP A 349 -29.00 -7.67 4.10
N GLU A 350 -28.19 -6.66 4.44
CA GLU A 350 -26.72 -6.66 4.38
C GLU A 350 -26.12 -7.80 5.23
N ARG A 351 -26.84 -8.21 6.29
CA ARG A 351 -26.50 -9.36 7.14
C ARG A 351 -26.55 -10.70 6.43
N SER A 352 -27.59 -10.92 5.63
CA SER A 352 -27.75 -12.17 4.86
C SER A 352 -26.63 -12.29 3.81
N ARG A 353 -26.17 -11.15 3.25
CA ARG A 353 -25.07 -11.08 2.24
C ARG A 353 -23.77 -11.57 2.84
N ARG A 354 -23.50 -11.11 4.06
CA ARG A 354 -22.31 -11.46 4.83
C ARG A 354 -22.34 -12.92 5.31
N GLY A 355 -23.51 -13.43 5.71
CA GLY A 355 -23.68 -14.82 6.13
C GLY A 355 -23.40 -15.84 5.01
N LEU A 356 -23.98 -15.62 3.82
CA LEU A 356 -23.77 -16.51 2.67
C LEU A 356 -22.33 -16.42 2.13
N ALA A 357 -21.76 -15.22 2.07
CA ALA A 357 -20.37 -15.01 1.66
C ALA A 357 -19.38 -15.66 2.66
N MET A 358 -19.67 -15.63 3.97
CA MET A 358 -18.89 -16.38 4.96
C MET A 358 -19.02 -17.88 4.79
N LEU A 359 -20.23 -18.41 4.56
CA LEU A 359 -20.47 -19.84 4.39
C LEU A 359 -19.79 -20.40 3.13
N ILE A 360 -19.77 -19.62 2.05
CA ILE A 360 -19.08 -19.94 0.80
C ILE A 360 -17.57 -19.75 0.97
N GLY A 361 -17.12 -18.62 1.53
CA GLY A 361 -15.71 -18.34 1.77
C GLY A 361 -15.05 -19.38 2.68
N THR A 362 -15.69 -19.78 3.78
CA THR A 362 -15.13 -20.78 4.70
C THR A 362 -15.02 -22.17 4.08
N ASN A 363 -15.99 -22.58 3.25
CA ASN A 363 -15.95 -23.89 2.60
C ASN A 363 -15.08 -23.91 1.33
N VAL A 364 -15.16 -22.89 0.48
CA VAL A 364 -14.40 -22.78 -0.78
C VAL A 364 -12.92 -22.49 -0.54
N LEU A 365 -12.58 -21.61 0.41
CA LEU A 365 -11.18 -21.23 0.68
C LEU A 365 -10.42 -22.28 1.49
N SER A 366 -11.12 -23.33 1.94
CA SER A 366 -10.52 -24.55 2.52
C SER A 366 -10.13 -25.58 1.44
N GLY A 367 -10.62 -25.41 0.20
CA GLY A 367 -10.33 -26.27 -0.95
C GLY A 367 -9.05 -25.90 -1.71
N THR A 368 -8.53 -26.84 -2.51
CA THR A 368 -7.29 -26.71 -3.31
C THR A 368 -7.49 -26.18 -4.73
N ASP A 369 -8.72 -25.85 -5.15
CA ASP A 369 -9.01 -25.40 -6.52
C ASP A 369 -8.81 -23.89 -6.68
N ALA A 370 -7.78 -23.51 -7.44
CA ALA A 370 -7.39 -22.13 -7.68
C ALA A 370 -8.49 -21.30 -8.38
N ALA A 371 -9.31 -21.92 -9.25
CA ALA A 371 -10.35 -21.20 -9.97
C ALA A 371 -11.52 -20.80 -9.05
N LEU A 372 -11.85 -21.67 -8.09
CA LEU A 372 -12.88 -21.38 -7.08
C LEU A 372 -12.41 -20.33 -6.06
N ILE A 373 -11.11 -20.31 -5.75
CA ILE A 373 -10.49 -19.30 -4.89
C ILE A 373 -10.53 -17.92 -5.55
N ASP A 374 -10.19 -17.82 -6.85
CA ASP A 374 -10.23 -16.55 -7.59
C ASP A 374 -11.66 -15.97 -7.65
N ALA A 375 -12.66 -16.81 -7.90
CA ALA A 375 -14.06 -16.41 -7.96
C ALA A 375 -14.64 -16.04 -6.57
N ALA A 376 -14.25 -16.75 -5.51
CA ALA A 376 -14.60 -16.38 -4.13
C ALA A 376 -13.95 -15.06 -3.70
N GLY A 377 -12.74 -14.78 -4.17
CA GLY A 377 -12.07 -13.48 -4.03
C GLY A 377 -12.85 -12.36 -4.69
N ASP A 378 -13.28 -12.55 -5.95
CA ASP A 378 -14.08 -11.55 -6.68
C ASP A 378 -15.44 -11.30 -6.01
N LEU A 379 -16.08 -12.33 -5.45
CA LEU A 379 -17.30 -12.19 -4.65
C LEU A 379 -17.06 -11.35 -3.39
N LEU A 380 -16.02 -11.65 -2.59
CA LEU A 380 -15.69 -10.89 -1.38
C LEU A 380 -15.39 -9.42 -1.67
N LEU A 381 -14.73 -9.13 -2.80
CA LEU A 381 -14.40 -7.77 -3.24
C LEU A 381 -15.62 -6.99 -3.75
N SER A 382 -16.62 -7.67 -4.30
CA SER A 382 -17.85 -7.04 -4.82
C SER A 382 -18.82 -6.54 -3.73
N LEU A 383 -18.68 -7.00 -2.48
CA LEU A 383 -19.63 -6.76 -1.39
C LEU A 383 -19.44 -5.44 -0.63
N GLY A 384 -18.42 -4.63 -0.96
CA GLY A 384 -18.19 -3.33 -0.32
C GLY A 384 -17.62 -3.38 1.11
N PRO A 385 -17.58 -2.25 1.84
CA PRO A 385 -16.88 -2.14 3.13
C PRO A 385 -17.56 -2.97 4.23
N TRP A 386 -16.80 -3.91 4.82
CA TRP A 386 -17.21 -4.70 5.98
C TRP A 386 -16.96 -3.96 7.30
N PRO A 387 -17.72 -4.25 8.38
CA PRO A 387 -17.33 -3.89 9.74
C PRO A 387 -16.11 -4.73 10.13
N ILE A 388 -14.95 -4.12 10.02
CA ILE A 388 -13.70 -4.72 10.47
C ILE A 388 -13.47 -4.26 11.91
N ALA A 389 -13.38 -5.19 12.85
CA ALA A 389 -13.17 -4.87 14.26
C ALA A 389 -11.89 -4.04 14.44
N ARG A 390 -12.06 -2.82 14.95
CA ARG A 390 -11.00 -2.13 15.67
C ARG A 390 -10.71 -2.99 16.88
N GLY A 391 -9.44 -3.34 17.09
CA GLY A 391 -9.03 -4.08 18.28
C GLY A 391 -9.18 -3.21 19.52
N GLU A 392 -10.41 -3.02 20.01
CA GLU A 392 -10.61 -2.64 21.39
C GLU A 392 -10.25 -3.88 22.21
N ALA A 393 -9.14 -3.76 22.95
CA ALA A 393 -8.77 -4.72 23.95
C ALA A 393 -9.95 -4.86 24.93
N SER A 394 -10.63 -6.02 24.87
CA SER A 394 -11.56 -6.44 25.90
C SER A 394 -10.77 -6.66 27.19
N SER A 395 -10.56 -5.58 27.94
CA SER A 395 -10.09 -5.62 29.31
C SER A 395 -11.18 -6.26 30.18
N GLY A 396 -10.87 -7.40 30.79
CA GLY A 396 -11.57 -7.86 31.99
C GLY A 396 -12.41 -9.13 31.84
N ALA A 397 -11.78 -10.29 32.01
CA ALA A 397 -12.12 -11.30 33.03
C ALA A 397 -11.53 -12.65 32.60
N ALA A 398 -10.39 -13.01 33.20
CA ALA A 398 -9.92 -14.38 33.21
C ALA A 398 -10.90 -15.21 34.04
N VAL A 399 -11.71 -16.04 33.38
CA VAL A 399 -12.34 -17.19 34.01
C VAL A 399 -11.67 -18.42 33.43
N GLY A 400 -10.93 -19.11 34.30
CA GLY A 400 -10.27 -20.37 33.97
C GLY A 400 -11.29 -21.46 33.64
N GLY A 401 -10.92 -22.31 32.69
CA GLY A 401 -11.67 -23.52 32.33
C GLY A 401 -10.98 -24.24 31.20
N ALA A 402 -10.40 -25.39 31.50
CA ALA A 402 -9.79 -26.30 30.55
C ALA A 402 -10.81 -26.82 29.53
N GLY A 403 -10.37 -26.95 28.27
CA GLY A 403 -11.15 -27.56 27.20
C GLY A 403 -10.88 -26.92 25.85
N SER A 404 -9.89 -27.45 25.12
CA SER A 404 -9.73 -27.21 23.69
C SER A 404 -10.85 -27.93 22.93
N GLU A 405 -12.07 -27.42 23.01
CA GLU A 405 -13.05 -27.63 21.95
C GLU A 405 -12.97 -26.43 21.02
N ALA A 406 -12.68 -26.70 19.75
CA ALA A 406 -12.84 -25.72 18.70
C ALA A 406 -14.29 -25.24 18.76
N VAL A 407 -14.51 -24.02 19.26
CA VAL A 407 -15.79 -23.34 19.14
C VAL A 407 -15.97 -23.05 17.65
N GLY A 408 -16.47 -24.05 16.93
CA GLY A 408 -17.01 -23.90 15.61
C GLY A 408 -18.06 -22.80 15.71
N VAL A 409 -17.85 -21.72 14.97
CA VAL A 409 -18.91 -20.76 14.70
C VAL A 409 -20.05 -21.59 14.15
N ASP A 410 -21.18 -21.68 14.86
CA ASP A 410 -22.37 -22.32 14.34
C ASP A 410 -22.70 -21.60 13.03
N PRO A 411 -22.63 -22.28 11.86
CA PRO A 411 -22.94 -21.64 10.59
C PRO A 411 -24.39 -21.14 10.51
N ASN A 412 -25.23 -21.50 11.49
CA ASN A 412 -26.60 -21.01 11.64
C ASN A 412 -26.75 -19.87 12.66
N ASP A 413 -25.68 -19.39 13.30
CA ASP A 413 -25.76 -18.23 14.21
C ASP A 413 -25.81 -16.91 13.41
N PRO A 414 -26.95 -16.19 13.38
CA PRO A 414 -27.10 -14.94 12.63
C PRO A 414 -26.19 -13.81 13.14
N ARG A 415 -25.58 -13.95 14.34
CA ARG A 415 -24.61 -12.99 14.90
C ARG A 415 -23.19 -13.21 14.40
N ALA A 416 -22.93 -14.30 13.66
CA ALA A 416 -21.62 -14.56 13.07
C ALA A 416 -21.25 -13.52 11.99
N ALA A 417 -22.25 -12.92 11.31
CA ALA A 417 -22.07 -11.91 10.26
C ALA A 417 -21.51 -10.57 10.75
N ASP A 418 -21.55 -10.30 12.06
CA ASP A 418 -21.02 -9.08 12.68
C ASP A 418 -19.59 -9.29 13.24
N LYS A 419 -19.00 -10.50 13.08
CA LYS A 419 -17.62 -10.79 13.50
C LYS A 419 -16.63 -10.43 12.39
N PRO A 420 -15.49 -9.79 12.72
CA PRO A 420 -14.43 -9.51 11.74
C PRO A 420 -13.94 -10.81 11.09
N VAL A 421 -13.75 -10.82 9.76
CA VAL A 421 -13.11 -11.96 9.09
C VAL A 421 -11.67 -12.11 9.59
N GLU A 422 -11.40 -13.28 10.15
CA GLU A 422 -10.04 -13.70 10.48
C GLU A 422 -9.32 -14.13 9.20
N LEU A 423 -8.58 -13.19 8.60
CA LEU A 423 -7.74 -13.45 7.42
C LEU A 423 -6.69 -14.55 7.65
N SER A 424 -6.36 -14.85 8.91
CA SER A 424 -5.48 -15.96 9.30
C SER A 424 -6.00 -17.34 8.93
N ARG A 425 -7.30 -17.48 8.64
CA ARG A 425 -7.94 -18.74 8.21
C ARG A 425 -7.84 -18.98 6.71
N PHE A 426 -7.37 -18.01 5.93
CA PHE A 426 -7.31 -18.10 4.48
C PHE A 426 -6.12 -18.96 4.05
N SER A 427 -6.31 -19.78 3.02
CA SER A 427 -5.21 -20.53 2.42
C SER A 427 -4.17 -19.58 1.79
N PRO A 428 -2.89 -19.99 1.68
CA PRO A 428 -1.86 -19.15 1.04
C PRO A 428 -2.21 -18.74 -0.40
N ALA A 429 -2.90 -19.61 -1.15
CA ALA A 429 -3.37 -19.32 -2.50
C ALA A 429 -4.47 -18.24 -2.51
N ALA A 430 -5.39 -18.28 -1.55
CA ALA A 430 -6.43 -17.27 -1.39
C ALA A 430 -5.87 -15.89 -1.02
N LEU A 431 -4.90 -15.85 -0.11
CA LEU A 431 -4.20 -14.61 0.22
C LEU A 431 -3.46 -14.04 -1.00
N GLU A 432 -2.83 -14.89 -1.81
CA GLU A 432 -2.14 -14.48 -3.04
C GLU A 432 -3.11 -13.94 -4.11
N ALA A 433 -4.25 -14.58 -4.32
CA ALA A 433 -5.28 -14.11 -5.25
C ALA A 433 -5.83 -12.74 -4.81
N LEU A 434 -6.18 -12.61 -3.52
CA LEU A 434 -6.66 -11.34 -2.95
C LEU A 434 -5.62 -10.22 -3.11
N MET A 435 -4.34 -10.51 -2.86
CA MET A 435 -3.25 -9.56 -3.05
C MET A 435 -3.10 -9.09 -4.50
N LYS A 436 -3.23 -10.00 -5.48
CA LYS A 436 -3.16 -9.65 -6.91
C LYS A 436 -4.30 -8.73 -7.36
N ARG A 437 -5.44 -8.77 -6.66
CA ARG A 437 -6.63 -7.96 -6.96
C ARG A 437 -6.65 -6.61 -6.24
N LEU A 438 -5.82 -6.41 -5.19
CA LEU A 438 -5.72 -5.12 -4.47
C LEU A 438 -5.62 -3.89 -5.38
N PRO A 439 -4.83 -3.88 -6.48
CA PRO A 439 -4.74 -2.70 -7.36
C PRO A 439 -6.06 -2.32 -8.04
N ALA A 440 -6.98 -3.27 -8.20
CA ALA A 440 -8.30 -3.03 -8.81
C ALA A 440 -9.31 -2.43 -7.81
N ILE A 441 -9.01 -2.47 -6.51
CA ILE A 441 -9.89 -1.93 -5.46
C ILE A 441 -9.74 -0.39 -5.40
N PRO A 442 -10.84 0.39 -5.47
CA PRO A 442 -10.79 1.85 -5.29
C PRO A 442 -10.12 2.27 -3.98
N ASP A 443 -9.49 3.44 -3.98
CA ASP A 443 -8.89 4.02 -2.78
C ASP A 443 -9.96 4.35 -1.74
N SER A 444 -9.96 3.58 -0.64
CA SER A 444 -10.93 3.67 0.44
C SER A 444 -10.27 3.31 1.78
N PRO A 445 -10.77 3.83 2.93
CA PRO A 445 -10.25 3.46 4.25
C PRO A 445 -10.26 1.95 4.51
N TRP A 446 -11.25 1.25 3.95
CA TRP A 446 -11.35 -0.20 4.00
C TRP A 446 -10.18 -0.89 3.27
N ALA A 447 -9.86 -0.46 2.05
CA ALA A 447 -8.73 -1.01 1.31
C ALA A 447 -7.41 -0.79 2.07
N THR A 448 -7.24 0.37 2.70
CA THR A 448 -6.09 0.66 3.56
C THR A 448 -6.01 -0.29 4.76
N ASP A 449 -7.12 -0.54 5.48
CA ASP A 449 -7.14 -1.48 6.60
C ASP A 449 -6.89 -2.93 6.16
N LEU A 450 -7.48 -3.34 5.04
CA LEU A 450 -7.26 -4.66 4.45
C LEU A 450 -5.78 -4.89 4.14
N ILE A 451 -5.12 -3.94 3.47
CA ILE A 451 -3.69 -4.03 3.15
C ILE A 451 -2.85 -4.11 4.43
N ARG A 452 -3.15 -3.30 5.45
CA ARG A 452 -2.46 -3.34 6.75
C ARG A 452 -2.53 -4.73 7.40
N ARG A 453 -3.68 -5.41 7.31
CA ARG A 453 -3.86 -6.77 7.85
C ARG A 453 -3.23 -7.86 6.99
N LEU A 454 -3.12 -7.63 5.68
CA LEU A 454 -2.51 -8.58 4.74
C LEU A 454 -0.98 -8.62 4.84
N VAL A 455 -0.32 -7.50 5.17
CA VAL A 455 1.15 -7.43 5.30
C VAL A 455 1.73 -8.45 6.29
N PRO A 456 1.23 -8.59 7.54
CA PRO A 456 1.70 -9.63 8.47
C PRO A 456 1.54 -11.07 7.97
N LEU A 457 0.58 -11.31 7.08
CA LEU A 457 0.25 -12.64 6.55
C LEU A 457 0.98 -12.95 5.23
N ALA A 458 1.68 -11.97 4.65
CA ALA A 458 2.24 -12.04 3.32
C ALA A 458 3.41 -13.03 3.21
N PRO A 459 3.43 -13.89 2.16
CA PRO A 459 4.65 -14.60 1.79
C PRO A 459 5.68 -13.64 1.18
N ALA A 460 6.97 -13.96 1.32
CA ALA A 460 8.08 -13.12 0.85
C ALA A 460 7.98 -12.68 -0.63
N LYS A 461 7.44 -13.54 -1.51
CA LYS A 461 7.31 -13.26 -2.95
C LYS A 461 6.30 -12.13 -3.27
N LEU A 462 5.42 -11.78 -2.34
CA LEU A 462 4.40 -10.74 -2.49
C LEU A 462 4.72 -9.46 -1.71
N ALA A 463 5.86 -9.44 -0.99
CA ALA A 463 6.31 -8.32 -0.18
C ALA A 463 6.37 -7.00 -0.96
N ASP A 464 7.02 -7.02 -2.13
CA ASP A 464 7.20 -5.82 -2.95
C ASP A 464 5.87 -5.30 -3.52
N ALA A 465 4.95 -6.20 -3.91
CA ALA A 465 3.65 -5.81 -4.46
C ALA A 465 2.78 -5.12 -3.40
N LEU A 466 2.75 -5.65 -2.18
CA LEU A 466 2.06 -5.02 -1.06
C LEU A 466 2.70 -3.68 -0.67
N ALA A 467 4.03 -3.61 -0.66
CA ALA A 467 4.75 -2.40 -0.32
C ALA A 467 4.50 -1.28 -1.35
N GLN A 468 4.45 -1.62 -2.65
CA GLN A 468 4.06 -0.69 -3.71
C GLN A 468 2.61 -0.22 -3.57
N GLU A 469 1.71 -1.10 -3.14
CA GLU A 469 0.31 -0.75 -2.96
C GLU A 469 0.10 0.18 -1.74
N LEU A 470 0.83 -0.06 -0.65
CA LEU A 470 0.90 0.84 0.50
C LEU A 470 1.41 2.23 0.10
N GLU A 471 2.46 2.29 -0.72
CA GLU A 471 3.04 3.53 -1.26
C GLU A 471 2.05 4.26 -2.17
N ARG A 472 1.44 3.55 -3.13
CA ARG A 472 0.43 4.06 -4.08
C ARG A 472 -0.71 4.74 -3.34
N ARG A 473 -1.17 4.12 -2.25
CA ARG A 473 -2.29 4.61 -1.42
C ARG A 473 -1.88 5.60 -0.34
N ARG A 474 -0.58 5.94 -0.24
CA ARG A 474 -0.02 6.88 0.75
C ARG A 474 -0.43 6.55 2.18
N VAL A 475 -0.35 5.28 2.55
CA VAL A 475 -0.68 4.85 3.92
C VAL A 475 0.29 5.49 4.90
N VAL A 476 -0.22 6.07 6.00
CA VAL A 476 0.58 6.72 7.04
C VAL A 476 0.47 5.93 8.34
N LEU A 477 1.57 5.67 9.03
CA LEU A 477 1.53 4.99 10.33
C LEU A 477 0.82 5.87 11.37
N SER A 478 -0.12 5.31 12.12
CA SER A 478 -1.01 6.04 13.05
C SER A 478 -0.38 6.33 14.40
N GLY A 479 0.75 5.71 14.76
CA GLY A 479 1.42 5.91 16.05
C GLY A 479 2.29 4.72 16.47
N PRO A 480 2.84 4.72 17.70
CA PRO A 480 3.60 3.60 18.26
C PRO A 480 2.83 2.28 18.31
N GLU A 481 1.52 2.37 18.51
CA GLU A 481 0.58 1.24 18.55
C GLU A 481 0.02 0.86 17.17
N ASP A 482 0.59 1.38 16.08
CA ASP A 482 0.14 1.04 14.73
C ASP A 482 0.16 -0.50 14.52
N PRO A 483 -0.92 -1.10 13.98
CA PRO A 483 -1.00 -2.54 13.77
C PRO A 483 0.17 -3.13 12.96
N LEU A 484 0.77 -2.37 12.04
CA LEU A 484 1.93 -2.83 11.29
C LEU A 484 3.18 -2.95 12.18
N LEU A 485 3.34 -2.05 13.15
CA LEU A 485 4.48 -2.07 14.06
C LEU A 485 4.31 -3.17 15.12
N THR A 486 3.12 -3.27 15.72
CA THR A 486 2.83 -4.23 16.80
C THR A 486 2.73 -5.68 16.30
N ALA A 487 2.39 -5.89 15.02
CA ALA A 487 2.32 -7.23 14.42
C ALA A 487 3.66 -7.99 14.42
N TRP A 488 4.81 -7.31 14.54
CA TRP A 488 6.13 -7.94 14.47
C TRP A 488 6.30 -9.14 15.42
N GLY A 489 5.83 -9.01 16.66
CA GLY A 489 5.94 -10.07 17.67
C GLY A 489 5.13 -11.34 17.34
N SER A 490 4.18 -11.25 16.41
CA SER A 490 3.33 -12.36 15.97
C SER A 490 3.84 -13.10 14.74
N LEU A 491 4.87 -12.56 14.05
CA LEU A 491 5.39 -13.11 12.79
C LEU A 491 6.19 -14.41 13.05
N ARG A 492 5.76 -15.51 12.43
CA ARG A 492 6.31 -16.86 12.68
C ARG A 492 7.45 -17.23 11.73
N THR A 493 7.52 -16.60 10.56
CA THR A 493 8.48 -16.96 9.51
C THR A 493 9.31 -15.77 9.07
N ASP A 494 10.54 -16.05 8.63
CA ASP A 494 11.42 -15.02 8.05
C ASP A 494 10.86 -14.43 6.76
N GLY A 495 10.01 -15.17 6.03
CA GLY A 495 9.32 -14.64 4.86
C GLY A 495 8.32 -13.54 5.21
N GLN A 496 7.56 -13.71 6.30
CA GLN A 496 6.64 -12.70 6.83
C GLN A 496 7.40 -11.49 7.39
N ARG A 497 8.49 -11.73 8.14
CA ARG A 497 9.37 -10.66 8.64
C ARG A 497 9.95 -9.83 7.51
N LEU A 498 10.41 -10.48 6.44
CA LEU A 498 10.90 -9.80 5.24
C LEU A 498 9.80 -8.96 4.57
N ALA A 499 8.58 -9.49 4.46
CA ALA A 499 7.46 -8.76 3.89
C ALA A 499 7.10 -7.51 4.71
N MET A 500 7.07 -7.64 6.04
CA MET A 500 6.84 -6.52 6.94
C MET A 500 7.90 -5.41 6.79
N VAL A 501 9.19 -5.77 6.83
CA VAL A 501 10.27 -4.79 6.68
C VAL A 501 10.25 -4.13 5.30
N THR A 502 9.93 -4.89 4.25
CA THR A 502 9.79 -4.36 2.89
C THR A 502 8.63 -3.37 2.78
N ALA A 503 7.51 -3.67 3.44
CA ALA A 503 6.37 -2.76 3.55
C ALA A 503 6.74 -1.48 4.30
N LEU A 504 7.36 -1.57 5.48
CA LEU A 504 7.83 -0.41 6.24
C LEU A 504 8.84 0.44 5.45
N ASN A 505 9.65 -0.18 4.58
CA ASN A 505 10.60 0.52 3.72
C ASN A 505 9.94 1.37 2.64
N ARG A 506 8.63 1.27 2.45
CA ARG A 506 7.85 2.15 1.54
C ARG A 506 6.97 3.15 2.27
N LEU A 507 6.93 3.10 3.59
CA LEU A 507 6.14 3.98 4.44
C LEU A 507 7.01 5.06 5.08
N TYR A 508 6.45 6.25 5.30
CA TYR A 508 7.10 7.26 6.13
C TYR A 508 7.04 6.82 7.60
N VAL A 509 8.19 6.48 8.18
CA VAL A 509 8.30 6.04 9.58
C VAL A 509 8.49 7.24 10.51
N GLY A 510 9.32 8.21 10.08
CA GLY A 510 9.54 9.43 10.83
C GLY A 510 10.00 9.17 12.27
N GLU A 511 9.33 9.81 13.23
CA GLU A 511 9.63 9.73 14.66
C GLU A 511 9.33 8.37 15.29
N LEU A 512 8.51 7.54 14.64
CA LEU A 512 8.17 6.21 15.15
C LEU A 512 9.37 5.27 15.22
N VAL A 513 10.50 5.62 14.61
CA VAL A 513 11.78 4.91 14.78
C VAL A 513 12.21 4.78 16.24
N TYR A 514 11.76 5.70 17.11
CA TYR A 514 12.06 5.74 18.54
C TYR A 514 11.00 5.06 19.41
N SER A 515 9.92 4.53 18.82
CA SER A 515 8.91 3.76 19.57
C SER A 515 9.47 2.39 19.98
N GLU A 516 9.01 1.84 21.11
CA GLU A 516 9.42 0.49 21.54
C GLU A 516 9.01 -0.58 20.52
N SER A 517 7.85 -0.42 19.87
CA SER A 517 7.38 -1.29 18.80
C SER A 517 8.37 -1.34 17.64
N PHE A 518 8.86 -0.19 17.16
CA PHE A 518 9.89 -0.15 16.12
C PHE A 518 11.25 -0.63 16.65
N ALA A 519 11.57 -0.31 17.90
CA ALA A 519 12.81 -0.70 18.54
C ALA A 519 12.97 -2.22 18.59
N ARG A 520 11.87 -2.92 18.89
CA ARG A 520 11.77 -4.37 18.86
C ARG A 520 11.95 -4.91 17.45
N ILE A 521 11.35 -4.29 16.43
CA ILE A 521 11.49 -4.70 15.02
C ILE A 521 12.96 -4.73 14.65
N TRP A 522 13.69 -3.64 14.80
CA TRP A 522 15.08 -3.62 14.34
C TRP A 522 15.98 -4.49 15.21
N ARG A 523 15.82 -4.54 16.54
CA ARG A 523 16.62 -5.43 17.42
C ARG A 523 16.48 -6.90 17.03
N ASP A 524 15.26 -7.35 16.77
CA ASP A 524 14.98 -8.73 16.36
C ASP A 524 15.42 -8.99 14.91
N ALA A 525 15.11 -8.07 13.98
CA ALA A 525 15.38 -8.21 12.55
C ALA A 525 16.87 -8.09 12.22
N THR A 526 17.57 -7.27 12.98
CA THR A 526 19.02 -7.27 13.11
C THR A 526 19.39 -8.09 14.33
N GLY A 527 18.79 -9.26 14.59
CA GLY A 527 19.23 -10.23 15.61
C GLY A 527 20.08 -11.34 14.98
N PRO A 528 20.94 -12.08 15.71
CA PRO A 528 21.70 -13.19 15.12
C PRO A 528 20.76 -14.30 14.59
N ALA A 529 19.55 -14.39 15.15
CA ALA A 529 18.51 -15.34 14.76
C ALA A 529 17.76 -14.98 13.45
N ALA A 530 17.83 -13.75 12.95
CA ALA A 530 17.16 -13.34 11.72
C ALA A 530 17.97 -13.75 10.47
N SER A 531 17.33 -14.17 9.37
CA SER A 531 18.04 -14.45 8.11
C SER A 531 18.76 -13.23 7.52
N SER A 532 19.77 -13.50 6.66
CA SER A 532 20.52 -12.46 5.96
C SER A 532 19.65 -11.51 5.14
N LYS A 533 18.57 -12.01 4.52
CA LYS A 533 17.63 -11.17 3.74
C LYS A 533 16.84 -10.20 4.63
N VAL A 534 16.37 -10.65 5.79
CA VAL A 534 15.66 -9.79 6.76
C VAL A 534 16.59 -8.71 7.30
N ARG A 535 17.83 -9.09 7.68
CA ARG A 535 18.85 -8.14 8.10
C ARG A 535 19.13 -7.09 7.04
N GLU A 536 19.35 -7.51 5.80
CA GLU A 536 19.65 -6.60 4.69
C GLU A 536 18.49 -5.63 4.41
N ALA A 537 17.25 -6.14 4.36
CA ALA A 537 16.07 -5.31 4.18
C ALA A 537 15.91 -4.29 5.33
N THR A 538 16.25 -4.70 6.56
CA THR A 538 16.18 -3.83 7.74
C THR A 538 17.24 -2.75 7.69
N VAL A 539 18.47 -3.08 7.28
CA VAL A 539 19.53 -2.09 7.07
C VAL A 539 19.11 -1.08 6.01
N ARG A 540 18.51 -1.52 4.90
CA ARG A 540 17.98 -0.62 3.86
C ARG A 540 16.89 0.29 4.40
N LEU A 541 15.96 -0.25 5.19
CA LEU A 541 14.95 0.53 5.91
C LEU A 541 15.59 1.61 6.78
N LEU A 542 16.56 1.25 7.61
CA LEU A 542 17.25 2.19 8.49
C LEU A 542 18.03 3.26 7.71
N LEU A 543 18.71 2.88 6.62
CA LEU A 543 19.40 3.82 5.74
C LEU A 543 18.43 4.80 5.09
N ARG A 544 17.29 4.31 4.59
CA ARG A 544 16.22 5.13 4.01
C ARG A 544 15.65 6.09 5.05
N ILE A 545 15.31 5.59 6.25
CA ILE A 545 14.84 6.42 7.36
C ILE A 545 15.89 7.50 7.67
N ALA A 546 17.18 7.11 7.71
CA ALA A 546 18.26 8.03 7.99
C ALA A 546 18.40 9.13 6.94
N SER A 547 18.18 8.81 5.65
CA SER A 547 18.41 9.66 4.49
C SER A 547 17.20 10.47 4.01
N GLU A 548 15.99 9.96 4.20
CA GLU A 548 14.76 10.53 3.64
C GLU A 548 13.79 11.00 4.73
N ASP A 549 13.54 10.15 5.72
CA ASP A 549 12.49 10.43 6.71
C ASP A 549 12.94 11.44 7.77
N LEU A 550 14.23 11.39 8.10
CA LEU A 550 14.84 12.12 9.20
C LEU A 550 16.01 13.02 8.78
N ALA A 551 16.54 12.86 7.56
CA ALA A 551 17.59 13.75 7.10
C ALA A 551 17.02 15.17 7.00
N PRO A 552 17.68 16.16 7.61
CA PRO A 552 17.29 17.52 7.37
C PRO A 552 17.55 17.83 5.88
N ARG A 553 16.52 18.29 5.17
CA ARG A 553 16.64 18.68 3.74
C ARG A 553 17.70 19.77 3.53
N GLU A 554 17.99 20.56 4.56
CA GLU A 554 19.10 21.51 4.75
C GLU A 554 19.29 21.65 6.27
N PRO A 555 20.44 21.29 6.91
CA PRO A 555 21.67 22.10 6.85
C PRO A 555 23.00 21.31 6.85
N ASN A 556 24.13 22.04 6.85
CA ASN A 556 25.48 21.54 7.15
C ASN A 556 25.66 21.45 8.68
N PRO A 557 25.57 20.27 9.32
CA PRO A 557 25.76 20.17 10.77
C PRO A 557 27.24 20.31 11.12
N PHE A 558 27.54 20.98 12.23
CA PHE A 558 28.86 20.90 12.86
C PHE A 558 29.05 19.50 13.49
N PRO A 559 30.29 18.99 13.60
CA PRO A 559 30.58 17.72 14.26
C PRO A 559 30.02 17.65 15.68
N VAL A 560 29.38 16.52 16.00
CA VAL A 560 28.77 16.20 17.29
C VAL A 560 29.25 14.81 17.76
N ILE A 561 29.25 14.60 19.07
CA ILE A 561 29.60 13.34 19.74
C ILE A 561 28.40 12.85 20.56
N VAL A 562 28.15 11.55 20.54
CA VAL A 562 27.12 10.93 21.39
C VAL A 562 27.79 10.52 22.71
N LEU A 563 27.20 10.89 23.84
CA LEU A 563 27.70 10.47 25.15
C LEU A 563 27.62 8.94 25.27
N LEU A 564 28.62 8.34 25.92
CA LEU A 564 28.72 6.88 26.07
C LEU A 564 27.54 6.27 26.84
N THR A 565 26.86 7.07 27.66
CA THR A 565 25.67 6.68 28.44
C THR A 565 24.37 6.83 27.66
N SER A 566 24.43 7.26 26.40
CA SER A 566 23.26 7.53 25.57
C SER A 566 23.15 6.54 24.44
N HIS A 567 21.91 6.16 24.17
CA HIS A 567 21.55 5.25 23.10
C HIS A 567 20.73 6.01 22.06
N ASP A 568 20.90 5.67 20.79
CA ASP A 568 20.02 6.13 19.72
C ASP A 568 19.72 4.91 18.85
N PRO A 569 18.48 4.43 18.83
CA PRO A 569 18.11 3.22 18.10
C PRO A 569 18.58 3.21 16.64
N LEU A 570 18.60 4.36 15.97
CA LEU A 570 19.04 4.45 14.58
C LEU A 570 20.57 4.46 14.47
N VAL A 571 21.28 5.20 15.33
CA VAL A 571 22.76 5.20 15.34
C VAL A 571 23.31 3.84 15.76
N ASP A 572 22.69 3.22 16.76
CA ASP A 572 23.02 1.89 17.26
C ASP A 572 22.80 0.84 16.17
N ALA A 573 21.64 0.86 15.51
CA ALA A 573 21.36 -0.07 14.43
C ALA A 573 22.28 0.11 13.21
N LEU A 574 22.65 1.35 12.86
CA LEU A 574 23.67 1.62 11.82
C LEU A 574 25.06 1.14 12.26
N SER A 575 25.39 1.25 13.56
CA SER A 575 26.65 0.77 14.12
C SER A 575 26.71 -0.76 14.16
N GLU A 576 25.58 -1.43 14.39
CA GLU A 576 25.47 -2.89 14.47
C GLU A 576 25.78 -3.59 13.14
N ILE A 577 25.61 -2.89 12.00
CA ILE A 577 26.05 -3.34 10.67
C ILE A 577 27.51 -3.81 10.72
N VAL A 578 28.36 -3.06 11.42
CA VAL A 578 29.80 -3.32 11.55
C VAL A 578 30.07 -4.60 12.32
N ILE A 579 29.39 -4.76 13.45
CA ILE A 579 29.61 -5.88 14.37
C ILE A 579 29.23 -7.18 13.66
N ARG A 580 28.12 -7.16 12.93
CA ARG A 580 27.56 -8.35 12.27
C ARG A 580 28.30 -8.76 11.03
N MET A 581 28.86 -7.80 10.29
CA MET A 581 29.75 -8.09 9.17
C MET A 581 31.05 -8.79 9.62
N LYS A 582 31.56 -8.49 10.83
CA LYS A 582 32.73 -9.19 11.37
C LYS A 582 32.47 -10.66 11.73
N SER A 583 31.25 -11.00 12.16
CA SER A 583 30.94 -12.36 12.65
C SER A 583 30.70 -13.38 11.52
N ALA A 584 30.28 -12.94 10.33
CA ALA A 584 29.98 -13.85 9.22
C ALA A 584 31.23 -14.50 8.61
N ASP A 585 32.35 -13.77 8.54
CA ASP A 585 33.61 -14.27 7.97
C ASP A 585 34.44 -15.12 8.96
N GLY A 586 34.23 -14.96 10.27
CA GLY A 586 34.99 -15.66 11.31
C GLY A 586 34.49 -17.07 11.65
N ALA A 587 33.23 -17.39 11.35
CA ALA A 587 32.60 -18.66 11.73
C ALA A 587 32.79 -19.79 10.70
N SER A 588 33.19 -19.48 9.46
CA SER A 588 33.55 -20.47 8.43
C SER A 588 35.03 -20.82 8.47
N GLY A 589 35.56 -21.06 9.68
CA GLY A 589 36.85 -21.69 9.91
C GLY A 589 36.77 -23.18 9.55
N GLY A 590 36.86 -23.49 8.26
CA GLY A 590 36.87 -24.85 7.74
C GLY A 590 37.46 -24.86 6.34
N GLU A 591 38.78 -25.00 6.27
CA GLU A 591 39.59 -25.48 5.15
C GLU A 591 38.88 -25.64 3.80
N GLN A 592 38.99 -24.63 2.93
CA GLN A 592 39.38 -24.85 1.53
C GLN A 592 39.78 -23.52 0.91
N GLY A 593 41.08 -23.29 0.95
CA GLY A 593 41.72 -22.20 0.23
C GLY A 593 41.58 -22.36 -1.29
N ARG A 594 41.78 -21.20 -1.92
CA ARG A 594 42.01 -20.94 -3.35
C ARG A 594 40.75 -20.70 -4.20
N SER A 595 40.63 -19.42 -4.56
CA SER A 595 40.03 -18.92 -5.81
C SER A 595 38.59 -18.42 -5.79
N ALA A 596 38.19 -17.70 -4.74
CA ALA A 596 37.25 -16.60 -4.92
C ALA A 596 38.06 -15.30 -5.00
N ARG A 597 38.36 -14.83 -6.22
CA ARG A 597 38.53 -13.39 -6.46
C ARG A 597 37.22 -12.75 -6.02
N THR A 598 37.14 -12.35 -4.76
CA THR A 598 36.08 -11.49 -4.24
C THR A 598 36.06 -10.27 -5.15
N ARG A 599 35.02 -10.16 -5.97
CA ARG A 599 34.79 -8.96 -6.78
C ARG A 599 34.87 -7.77 -5.83
N PRO A 600 35.70 -6.74 -6.12
CA PRO A 600 35.64 -5.49 -5.39
C PRO A 600 34.22 -4.96 -5.53
N GLY A 601 33.50 -4.81 -4.41
CA GLY A 601 32.07 -4.49 -4.39
C GLY A 601 31.20 -5.59 -3.80
N SER A 602 31.59 -6.17 -2.66
CA SER A 602 30.60 -6.94 -1.89
C SER A 602 29.49 -5.97 -1.46
N ARG A 603 28.23 -6.40 -1.67
CA ARG A 603 27.01 -5.66 -1.32
C ARG A 603 27.01 -5.13 0.12
N GLU A 604 27.75 -5.79 1.01
CA GLU A 604 27.93 -5.37 2.41
C GLU A 604 28.85 -4.14 2.56
N THR A 605 29.91 -4.04 1.74
CA THR A 605 30.78 -2.85 1.71
C THR A 605 30.01 -1.61 1.26
N GLU A 606 29.06 -1.78 0.33
CA GLU A 606 28.15 -0.72 -0.12
C GLU A 606 27.21 -0.25 1.00
N LEU A 607 26.69 -1.18 1.81
CA LEU A 607 25.84 -0.84 2.96
C LEU A 607 26.60 -0.11 4.07
N CYS A 608 27.83 -0.56 4.40
CA CYS A 608 28.72 0.19 5.28
C CYS A 608 28.99 1.60 4.77
N HIS A 609 29.18 1.75 3.46
CA HIS A 609 29.44 3.05 2.84
C HIS A 609 28.26 3.99 3.02
N ALA A 610 27.07 3.52 2.67
CA ALA A 610 25.83 4.26 2.83
C ALA A 610 25.60 4.62 4.31
N ALA A 611 25.88 3.71 5.25
CA ALA A 611 25.73 3.98 6.69
C ALA A 611 26.69 5.07 7.18
N ALA A 612 27.98 4.97 6.84
CA ALA A 612 28.96 6.01 7.16
C ALA A 612 28.54 7.36 6.55
N GLU A 613 28.09 7.35 5.30
CA GLU A 613 27.62 8.55 4.60
C GLU A 613 26.47 9.23 5.36
N GLN A 614 25.46 8.47 5.78
CA GLN A 614 24.32 9.01 6.53
C GLN A 614 24.73 9.54 7.90
N LEU A 615 25.65 8.87 8.60
CA LEU A 615 26.19 9.36 9.88
C LEU A 615 26.94 10.69 9.69
N LEU A 616 27.75 10.83 8.63
CA LEU A 616 28.47 12.07 8.30
C LEU A 616 27.50 13.22 7.98
N ARG A 617 26.44 12.94 7.21
CA ARG A 617 25.39 13.94 6.90
C ARG A 617 24.64 14.43 8.15
N ARG A 618 24.70 13.68 9.26
CA ARG A 618 24.13 14.04 10.57
C ARG A 618 25.12 14.70 11.52
N GLY A 619 26.38 14.88 11.11
CA GLY A 619 27.45 15.40 11.96
C GLY A 619 28.07 14.36 12.91
N LEU A 620 27.69 13.08 12.81
CA LEU A 620 28.16 11.99 13.68
C LEU A 620 29.48 11.39 13.18
N ALA A 621 30.48 12.25 13.01
CA ALA A 621 31.77 11.89 12.43
C ALA A 621 32.50 10.75 13.18
N GLU A 622 32.39 10.72 14.50
CA GLU A 622 32.98 9.65 15.32
C GLU A 622 32.38 8.28 15.01
N HIS A 623 31.05 8.21 14.90
CA HIS A 623 30.34 6.95 14.63
C HIS A 623 30.66 6.45 13.22
N ALA A 624 30.73 7.36 12.23
CA ALA A 624 31.20 7.03 10.89
C ALA A 624 32.65 6.50 10.90
N ALA A 625 33.55 7.13 11.66
CA ALA A 625 34.94 6.67 11.78
C ALA A 625 35.05 5.31 12.48
N ARG A 626 34.28 5.06 13.54
CA ARG A 626 34.18 3.75 14.20
C ARG A 626 33.66 2.68 13.23
N LEU A 627 32.66 3.03 12.42
CA LEU A 627 32.07 2.13 11.42
C LEU A 627 33.11 1.69 10.38
N VAL A 628 33.85 2.65 9.83
CA VAL A 628 34.90 2.37 8.85
C VAL A 628 36.09 1.66 9.49
N ALA A 629 36.50 2.03 10.71
CA ALA A 629 37.57 1.35 11.43
C ALA A 629 37.24 -0.13 11.71
N GLY A 630 35.95 -0.47 11.81
CA GLY A 630 35.49 -1.84 11.93
C GLY A 630 35.60 -2.68 10.65
N CYS A 631 35.81 -2.07 9.48
CA CYS A 631 36.11 -2.82 8.25
C CYS A 631 37.52 -3.44 8.31
N PRO A 632 37.77 -4.56 7.59
CA PRO A 632 39.09 -5.20 7.55
C PRO A 632 40.19 -4.21 7.13
N PRO A 633 41.34 -4.15 7.85
CA PRO A 633 42.42 -3.23 7.51
C PRO A 633 43.02 -3.53 6.13
N GLY A 634 43.38 -2.47 5.39
CA GLY A 634 44.07 -2.59 4.10
C GLY A 634 43.53 -1.67 3.01
N ALA A 635 43.90 -1.97 1.75
CA ALA A 635 43.58 -1.12 0.60
C ALA A 635 42.07 -0.90 0.38
N SER A 636 41.24 -1.90 0.71
CA SER A 636 39.78 -1.79 0.59
C SER A 636 39.22 -0.72 1.53
N ARG A 637 39.63 -0.74 2.81
CA ARG A 637 39.23 0.27 3.81
C ARG A 637 39.72 1.67 3.43
N ALA A 638 40.96 1.78 2.95
CA ALA A 638 41.51 3.06 2.47
C ALA A 638 40.72 3.62 1.27
N THR A 639 40.36 2.77 0.29
CA THR A 639 39.55 3.16 -0.88
C THR A 639 38.15 3.62 -0.46
N HIS A 640 37.58 2.95 0.54
CA HIS A 640 36.29 3.31 1.11
C HIS A 640 36.32 4.69 1.78
N VAL A 641 37.33 4.96 2.61
CA VAL A 641 37.59 6.29 3.20
C VAL A 641 37.74 7.34 2.11
N GLU A 642 38.53 7.06 1.07
CA GLU A 642 38.73 7.98 -0.04
C GLU A 642 37.42 8.31 -0.76
N THR A 643 36.53 7.32 -0.91
CA THR A 643 35.20 7.53 -1.51
C THR A 643 34.32 8.42 -0.63
N LEU A 644 34.31 8.20 0.69
CA LEU A 644 33.56 9.05 1.64
C LEU A 644 34.09 10.50 1.65
N LEU A 645 35.41 10.68 1.62
CA LEU A 645 36.03 12.01 1.56
C LEU A 645 35.80 12.74 0.22
N ARG A 646 35.28 12.04 -0.80
CA ARG A 646 34.94 12.57 -2.13
C ARG A 646 33.41 12.63 -2.37
N MET A 647 32.60 12.56 -1.32
CA MET A 647 31.14 12.64 -1.40
C MET A 647 30.64 13.82 -2.25
N LYS A 648 29.56 13.59 -3.00
CA LYS A 648 28.83 14.65 -3.69
C LYS A 648 28.04 15.48 -2.67
N ASN A 649 28.22 16.80 -2.71
CA ASN A 649 27.69 17.75 -1.72
C ASN A 649 28.10 17.39 -0.29
N PRO A 650 29.41 17.44 0.02
CA PRO A 650 29.95 16.95 1.27
C PRO A 650 29.61 17.88 2.45
N PRO A 651 29.26 17.32 3.62
CA PRO A 651 29.24 18.10 4.85
C PRO A 651 30.68 18.39 5.29
N ALA A 652 31.20 19.58 4.94
CA ALA A 652 32.62 19.89 5.03
C ALA A 652 33.19 19.76 6.45
N ASP A 653 32.49 20.31 7.45
CA ASP A 653 32.93 20.28 8.86
C ASP A 653 32.91 18.82 9.41
N PRO A 654 31.83 18.02 9.22
CA PRO A 654 31.83 16.59 9.58
C PRO A 654 32.91 15.76 8.89
N LEU A 655 33.23 16.02 7.62
CA LEU A 655 34.32 15.32 6.94
C LEU A 655 35.69 15.67 7.51
N ALA A 656 35.92 16.91 7.95
CA ALA A 656 37.15 17.30 8.62
C ALA A 656 37.31 16.58 9.96
N ALA A 657 36.25 16.52 10.78
CA ALA A 657 36.24 15.74 12.01
C ALA A 657 36.43 14.24 11.76
N PHE A 658 35.79 13.70 10.72
CA PHE A 658 35.93 12.29 10.34
C PHE A 658 37.36 11.96 9.92
N ALA A 659 37.98 12.80 9.08
CA ALA A 659 39.39 12.66 8.75
C ALA A 659 40.24 12.71 10.03
N GLY A 660 39.91 13.60 10.97
CA GLY A 660 40.52 13.68 12.30
C GLY A 660 40.48 12.37 13.09
N PHE A 661 39.31 11.74 13.19
CA PHE A 661 39.12 10.46 13.92
C PHE A 661 39.85 9.28 13.26
N LEU A 662 40.29 9.43 12.01
CA LEU A 662 41.12 8.45 11.31
C LEU A 662 42.62 8.70 11.48
N LEU A 663 43.04 9.83 12.06
CA LEU A 663 44.45 10.15 12.33
C LEU A 663 44.95 9.52 13.63
N ARG A 664 44.85 8.19 13.72
CA ARG A 664 45.36 7.35 14.83
C ARG A 664 46.08 6.11 14.29
N GLN A 665 46.85 5.45 15.15
CA GLN A 665 47.67 4.28 14.76
C GLN A 665 46.83 3.09 14.27
N GLU A 666 45.65 2.88 14.83
CA GLU A 666 44.72 1.77 14.49
C GLU A 666 44.20 1.84 13.04
N THR A 667 44.19 3.03 12.46
CA THR A 667 43.67 3.33 11.12
C THR A 667 44.77 3.83 10.18
N ILE A 668 46.01 3.33 10.35
CA ILE A 668 47.21 3.79 9.61
C ILE A 668 47.07 3.71 8.08
N ASP A 669 46.34 2.72 7.56
CA ASP A 669 46.00 2.54 6.15
C ASP A 669 45.11 3.67 5.60
N CYS A 670 44.33 4.32 6.46
CA CYS A 670 43.41 5.40 6.13
C CYS A 670 44.05 6.79 6.26
N VAL A 671 45.25 6.90 6.84
CA VAL A 671 45.90 8.18 7.12
C VAL A 671 46.24 8.94 5.83
N LYS A 672 46.69 8.24 4.79
CA LYS A 672 47.04 8.88 3.51
C LYS A 672 45.84 9.66 2.92
N PRO A 673 44.69 9.03 2.63
CA PRO A 673 43.54 9.76 2.07
C PRO A 673 43.03 10.85 3.02
N ALA A 674 43.06 10.64 4.34
CA ALA A 674 42.67 11.66 5.32
C ALA A 674 43.56 12.91 5.24
N LEU A 675 44.89 12.75 5.22
CA LEU A 675 45.84 13.87 5.12
C LEU A 675 45.78 14.59 3.77
N GLU A 676 45.56 13.86 2.68
CA GLU A 676 45.37 14.43 1.35
C GLU A 676 44.09 15.26 1.25
N TYR A 677 42.99 14.77 1.85
CA TYR A 677 41.75 15.54 1.98
C TYR A 677 41.97 16.82 2.78
N LEU A 678 42.55 16.71 3.98
CA LEU A 678 42.78 17.87 4.87
C LEU A 678 43.70 18.90 4.21
N SER A 679 44.76 18.47 3.52
CA SER A 679 45.67 19.39 2.82
C SER A 679 44.98 20.11 1.67
N ARG A 680 44.14 19.40 0.90
CA ARG A 680 43.36 19.99 -0.19
C ARG A 680 42.33 20.99 0.34
N ARG A 681 41.66 20.66 1.45
CA ARG A 681 40.69 21.55 2.10
C ARG A 681 41.37 22.80 2.65
N ALA A 682 42.48 22.66 3.37
CA ALA A 682 43.25 23.78 3.89
C ALA A 682 43.77 24.73 2.79
N GLY A 683 44.09 24.21 1.61
CA GLY A 683 44.50 25.03 0.45
C GLY A 683 43.34 25.71 -0.30
N ALA A 684 42.11 25.26 -0.08
CA ALA A 684 40.90 25.83 -0.71
C ALA A 684 40.16 26.81 0.20
N GLU A 685 40.35 26.71 1.52
CA GLU A 685 39.79 27.62 2.53
C GLU A 685 40.48 28.99 2.51
N PRO A 686 39.72 30.11 2.50
CA PRO A 686 40.27 31.44 2.77
C PRO A 686 41.02 31.48 4.11
N SER A 687 42.08 32.29 4.19
CA SER A 687 42.91 32.35 5.42
C SER A 687 42.12 32.79 6.65
N ASP A 688 41.15 33.68 6.46
CA ASP A 688 40.25 34.20 7.50
C ASP A 688 39.14 33.23 7.90
N GLU A 689 38.90 32.15 7.15
CA GLU A 689 37.96 31.07 7.47
C GLU A 689 38.67 29.80 7.97
N ARG A 690 40.02 29.74 7.88
CA ARG A 690 40.83 28.57 8.27
C ARG A 690 40.59 28.09 9.70
N TRP A 691 40.25 29.00 10.61
CA TRP A 691 39.90 28.65 11.99
C TRP A 691 38.71 27.68 12.05
N ARG A 692 37.73 27.76 11.14
CA ARG A 692 36.57 26.86 11.11
C ARG A 692 36.98 25.42 10.83
N LEU A 693 37.91 25.22 9.89
CA LEU A 693 38.51 23.92 9.61
C LEU A 693 39.25 23.37 10.84
N LEU A 694 39.99 24.22 11.56
CA LEU A 694 40.68 23.82 12.79
C LEU A 694 39.70 23.42 13.89
N ALA A 695 38.62 24.18 14.09
CA ALA A 695 37.57 23.87 15.04
C ALA A 695 36.91 22.51 14.73
N ALA A 696 36.56 22.28 13.47
CA ALA A 696 35.97 21.02 13.02
C ALA A 696 36.93 19.84 13.17
N LEU A 697 38.21 20.01 12.79
CA LEU A 697 39.23 18.98 12.95
C LEU A 697 39.50 18.66 14.43
N ARG A 698 39.53 19.67 15.30
CA ARG A 698 39.74 19.49 16.74
C ARG A 698 38.63 18.65 17.34
N ALA A 699 37.38 18.80 16.90
CA ALA A 699 36.27 17.96 17.31
C ALA A 699 36.40 16.46 16.93
N GLY A 700 37.40 16.09 16.12
CA GLY A 700 37.68 14.70 15.76
C GLY A 700 39.07 14.17 16.11
N VAL A 701 39.97 14.98 16.67
CA VAL A 701 41.37 14.59 16.89
C VAL A 701 41.71 14.56 18.37
N HIS A 702 42.27 13.44 18.83
CA HIS A 702 43.00 13.39 20.09
C HIS A 702 44.46 13.81 19.87
N PRO A 703 44.95 14.93 20.44
CA PRO A 703 46.28 15.44 20.09
C PRO A 703 47.42 14.49 20.50
N GLY A 704 47.25 13.74 21.59
CA GLY A 704 48.21 12.71 21.99
C GLY A 704 48.27 11.53 21.02
N GLU A 705 47.14 11.16 20.40
CA GLU A 705 47.13 10.08 19.39
C GLU A 705 47.71 10.56 18.07
N LEU A 706 47.44 11.81 17.71
CA LEU A 706 48.02 12.46 16.53
C LEU A 706 49.55 12.53 16.64
N ASP A 707 50.08 12.89 17.81
CA ASP A 707 51.51 12.89 18.08
C ASP A 707 52.13 11.48 17.97
N ALA A 708 51.49 10.49 18.62
CA ALA A 708 51.90 9.09 18.55
C ALA A 708 51.87 8.55 17.11
N LEU A 709 50.88 8.94 16.30
CA LEU A 709 50.79 8.59 14.89
C LEU A 709 51.94 9.23 14.09
N GLY A 710 52.26 10.51 14.33
CA GLY A 710 53.34 11.22 13.64
C GLY A 710 54.71 10.56 13.82
N ARG A 711 54.91 9.83 14.92
CA ARG A 711 56.12 9.03 15.17
C ARG A 711 56.10 7.66 14.50
N ALA A 712 54.93 7.02 14.40
CA ALA A 712 54.79 5.73 13.75
C ALA A 712 54.96 5.82 12.22
N LEU A 713 54.63 6.97 11.64
CA LEU A 713 54.74 7.24 10.21
C LEU A 713 56.16 7.67 9.79
N LYS A 714 56.43 7.59 8.48
CA LYS A 714 57.69 8.04 7.86
C LYS A 714 57.43 9.01 6.71
N GLY A 715 58.46 9.78 6.34
CA GLY A 715 58.42 10.67 5.16
C GLY A 715 57.36 11.78 5.24
N ALA A 716 56.69 12.05 4.11
CA ALA A 716 55.75 13.16 3.96
C ALA A 716 54.55 13.09 4.90
N GLN A 717 54.02 11.90 5.19
CA GLN A 717 52.86 11.73 6.08
C GLN A 717 53.19 12.13 7.52
N ALA A 718 54.37 11.73 8.03
CA ALA A 718 54.84 12.12 9.36
C ALA A 718 55.06 13.64 9.49
N VAL A 719 55.50 14.29 8.40
CA VAL A 719 55.64 15.76 8.35
C VAL A 719 54.26 16.43 8.35
N ALA A 720 53.32 15.93 7.55
CA ALA A 720 51.95 16.47 7.49
C ALA A 720 51.20 16.32 8.82
N VAL A 721 51.31 15.18 9.50
CA VAL A 721 50.74 14.96 10.84
C VAL A 721 51.31 15.96 11.85
N ARG A 722 52.63 16.13 11.88
CA ARG A 722 53.27 17.12 12.75
C ARG A 722 52.84 18.55 12.44
N ARG A 723 52.69 18.90 11.16
CA ARG A 723 52.15 20.20 10.75
C ARG A 723 50.75 20.42 11.33
N TRP A 724 49.85 19.45 11.17
CA TRP A 724 48.50 19.53 11.74
C TRP A 724 48.49 19.62 13.26
N LEU A 725 49.35 18.86 13.95
CA LEU A 725 49.51 18.98 15.40
C LEU A 725 49.96 20.39 15.81
N HIS A 726 50.91 20.97 15.08
CA HIS A 726 51.38 22.32 15.34
C HIS A 726 50.32 23.39 15.09
N GLU A 727 49.54 23.26 14.01
CA GLU A 727 48.42 24.15 13.67
C GLU A 727 47.29 24.02 14.70
N LEU A 728 46.86 22.80 15.01
CA LEU A 728 45.84 22.55 16.05
C LEU A 728 46.30 23.02 17.43
N GLY A 729 47.59 22.97 17.73
CA GLY A 729 48.14 23.43 19.00
C GLY A 729 48.42 24.93 19.05
N HIS A 730 48.21 25.66 17.96
CA HIS A 730 48.66 27.05 17.80
C HIS A 730 50.13 27.20 18.25
N MET A 731 50.99 26.24 17.90
CA MET A 731 52.29 26.05 18.54
C MET A 731 53.33 27.05 18.03
N THR A 732 53.98 27.77 18.96
CA THR A 732 55.14 28.62 18.64
C THR A 732 56.34 27.78 18.23
N GLN A 733 57.37 28.40 17.65
CA GLN A 733 58.63 27.72 17.36
C GLN A 733 59.27 27.11 18.61
N GLN A 734 59.17 27.79 19.77
CA GLN A 734 59.67 27.29 21.04
C GLN A 734 58.89 26.06 21.52
N ASP A 735 57.57 26.03 21.33
CA ASP A 735 56.73 24.87 21.67
C ASP A 735 57.11 23.65 20.84
N ARG A 736 57.33 23.85 19.54
CA ARG A 736 57.78 22.80 18.62
C ARG A 736 59.12 22.22 19.04
N GLN A 737 60.07 23.07 19.45
CA GLN A 737 61.38 22.62 19.94
C GLN A 737 61.27 21.84 21.26
N ARG A 738 60.47 22.33 22.22
CA ARG A 738 60.25 21.65 23.51
C ARG A 738 59.59 20.29 23.32
N LEU A 739 58.57 20.22 22.48
CA LEU A 739 57.91 18.97 22.14
C LEU A 739 58.88 18.03 21.42
N ALA A 740 59.68 18.51 20.47
CA ALA A 740 60.67 17.69 19.77
C ALA A 740 61.77 17.13 20.69
N GLY A 741 62.14 17.85 21.76
CA GLY A 741 63.13 17.40 22.74
C GLY A 741 62.65 16.28 23.67
N ALA A 742 61.33 16.06 23.80
CA ALA A 742 60.77 14.95 24.58
C ALA A 742 60.71 13.67 23.73
N THR A 743 61.50 12.66 24.10
CA THR A 743 61.64 11.40 23.35
C THR A 743 60.67 10.31 23.82
N ASP A 744 60.26 10.35 25.09
CA ASP A 744 59.33 9.40 25.70
C ASP A 744 57.86 9.80 25.50
N PRO A 745 56.93 8.86 25.20
CA PRO A 745 55.52 9.19 24.98
C PRO A 745 54.83 9.91 26.14
N GLU A 746 55.11 9.53 27.40
CA GLU A 746 54.49 10.18 28.56
C GLU A 746 54.99 11.61 28.71
N GLN A 747 56.31 11.81 28.58
CA GLN A 747 56.89 13.16 28.59
C GLN A 747 56.33 14.05 27.49
N ARG A 748 56.09 13.51 26.29
CA ARG A 748 55.48 14.27 25.18
C ARG A 748 54.04 14.66 25.49
N LEU A 749 53.25 13.77 26.07
CA LEU A 749 51.89 14.07 26.50
C LEU A 749 51.89 15.18 27.56
N GLU A 750 52.82 15.13 28.52
CA GLU A 750 53.01 16.22 29.50
C GLU A 750 53.40 17.54 28.82
N ARG A 751 54.29 17.53 27.83
CA ARG A 751 54.59 18.74 27.05
C ARG A 751 53.38 19.27 26.29
N LEU A 752 52.53 18.40 25.75
CA LEU A 752 51.28 18.83 25.12
C LEU A 752 50.32 19.47 26.14
N LYS A 753 50.20 18.92 27.35
CA LYS A 753 49.42 19.52 28.44
C LYS A 753 49.97 20.88 28.87
N GLU A 754 51.28 21.04 28.93
CA GLU A 754 51.92 22.34 29.20
C GLU A 754 51.69 23.37 28.09
N ILE A 755 51.68 22.93 26.83
CA ILE A 755 51.35 23.80 25.68
C ILE A 755 49.89 24.22 25.76
N ASP A 756 48.99 23.27 25.98
CA ASP A 756 47.55 23.50 26.16
C ASP A 756 47.28 24.49 27.29
N PHE A 757 47.88 24.27 28.46
CA PHE A 757 47.77 25.16 29.61
C PHE A 757 48.21 26.58 29.29
N ARG A 758 49.35 26.75 28.60
CA ARG A 758 49.85 28.07 28.18
C ARG A 758 48.93 28.76 27.18
N ARG A 759 48.20 28.00 26.35
CA ARG A 759 47.17 28.56 25.46
C ARG A 759 45.90 28.92 26.21
N GLY A 760 45.54 28.16 27.25
CA GLY A 760 44.45 28.50 28.18
C GLY A 760 44.73 29.68 29.11
N THR A 761 46.00 30.08 29.27
CA THR A 761 46.38 31.32 29.98
C THR A 761 46.58 32.51 29.04
N ALA A 762 47.08 32.28 27.82
CA ALA A 762 47.24 33.30 26.77
C ALA A 762 45.96 33.48 25.95
N VAL A 763 44.86 33.83 26.63
CA VAL A 763 43.52 33.98 26.04
C VAL A 763 43.33 35.27 25.23
N GLU A 764 44.30 36.19 25.24
CA GLU A 764 44.21 37.44 24.50
C GLU A 764 44.25 37.22 22.97
N GLY A 765 43.41 37.96 22.24
CA GLY A 765 43.39 37.98 20.78
C GLY A 765 42.00 37.88 20.18
N ARG A 766 41.95 37.64 18.87
CA ARG A 766 40.73 37.53 18.09
C ARG A 766 40.32 36.07 17.91
N TYR A 767 39.02 35.80 18.05
CA TYR A 767 38.44 34.47 18.01
C TYR A 767 37.33 34.40 16.97
N GLY A 768 37.41 33.38 16.12
CA GLY A 768 36.31 32.97 15.25
C GLY A 768 35.23 32.33 16.10
N ALA A 769 33.98 32.65 15.81
CA ALA A 769 32.84 32.20 16.59
C ALA A 769 31.82 31.51 15.67
N LEU A 770 31.27 30.39 16.11
CA LEU A 770 30.15 29.73 15.44
C LEU A 770 29.10 29.34 16.48
N ALA A 771 27.83 29.36 16.07
CA ALA A 771 26.71 28.86 16.83
C ALA A 771 26.18 27.58 16.21
N VAL A 772 25.87 26.59 17.04
CA VAL A 772 25.07 25.43 16.67
C VAL A 772 23.75 25.52 17.40
N VAL A 773 22.68 25.75 16.64
CA VAL A 773 21.33 25.94 17.17
C VAL A 773 20.53 24.67 16.92
N GLU A 774 20.09 24.02 17.98
CA GLU A 774 19.16 22.89 17.91
C GLU A 774 17.72 23.41 17.89
N THR A 775 16.94 22.96 16.91
CA THR A 775 15.56 23.41 16.67
C THR A 775 14.62 22.22 16.47
N VAL A 776 13.35 22.40 16.85
CA VAL A 776 12.25 21.46 16.59
C VAL A 776 11.12 22.19 15.87
N THR A 777 10.36 21.50 15.02
CA THR A 777 9.30 22.08 14.19
C THR A 777 7.95 21.53 14.61
N ALA A 778 6.99 22.39 14.93
CA ALA A 778 5.63 21.98 15.24
C ALA A 778 4.96 21.35 14.00
N ARG A 779 4.18 20.30 14.25
CA ARG A 779 3.39 19.57 13.28
C ARG A 779 1.96 19.48 13.79
N ALA A 780 0.99 19.84 12.95
CA ALA A 780 -0.42 19.61 13.26
C ALA A 780 -0.65 18.12 13.52
N GLY A 781 -1.01 17.76 14.76
CA GLY A 781 -1.43 16.40 15.09
C GLY A 781 -2.76 16.08 14.40
N SER A 782 -3.01 14.80 14.14
CA SER A 782 -4.36 14.36 13.80
C SER A 782 -5.23 14.68 15.01
N ALA A 783 -6.28 15.48 14.84
CA ALA A 783 -7.16 15.83 15.95
C ALA A 783 -7.67 14.55 16.60
N ASP A 784 -7.25 14.30 17.85
CA ASP A 784 -7.91 13.29 18.67
C ASP A 784 -9.35 13.71 18.78
N ALA A 785 -10.24 12.95 18.14
CA ALA A 785 -11.66 13.24 18.05
C ALA A 785 -12.32 13.39 19.44
N GLU A 786 -11.66 12.92 20.49
CA GLU A 786 -12.16 12.93 21.87
C GLU A 786 -11.73 14.15 22.70
N SER A 787 -10.62 14.82 22.39
CA SER A 787 -10.07 15.87 23.28
C SER A 787 -10.40 17.30 22.86
N GLY A 788 -10.88 17.52 21.63
CA GLY A 788 -11.31 18.84 21.13
C GLY A 788 -10.21 19.90 21.02
N ASN A 789 -9.00 19.62 21.52
CA ASN A 789 -7.84 20.49 21.44
C ASN A 789 -6.88 19.95 20.37
N PRO A 790 -6.40 20.80 19.44
CA PRO A 790 -5.38 20.38 18.48
C PRO A 790 -4.12 19.97 19.25
N SER A 791 -3.78 18.68 19.21
CA SER A 791 -2.50 18.19 19.72
C SER A 791 -1.39 18.67 18.79
N ILE A 792 -0.39 19.35 19.35
CA ILE A 792 0.79 19.78 18.59
C ILE A 792 1.87 18.73 18.81
N SER A 793 2.28 18.08 17.72
CA SER A 793 3.44 17.20 17.72
C SER A 793 4.70 17.97 17.32
N TRP A 794 5.88 17.56 17.80
CA TRP A 794 7.15 18.23 17.49
C TRP A 794 8.03 17.34 16.65
N SER A 795 8.65 17.89 15.60
CA SER A 795 9.63 17.17 14.79
C SER A 795 10.82 16.71 15.60
N LEU A 796 11.59 15.76 15.06
CA LEU A 796 12.94 15.50 15.55
C LEU A 796 13.80 16.78 15.59
N PRO A 797 14.74 16.86 16.54
CA PRO A 797 15.71 17.93 16.61
C PRO A 797 16.57 18.01 15.35
N THR A 798 16.72 19.22 14.84
CA THR A 798 17.61 19.56 13.72
C THR A 798 18.61 20.61 14.19
N ARG A 799 19.86 20.50 13.73
CA ARG A 799 20.97 21.36 14.19
C ARG A 799 21.48 22.22 13.07
N TRP A 800 21.53 23.53 13.31
CA TRP A 800 21.94 24.53 12.35
C TRP A 800 23.27 25.12 12.77
N THR A 801 24.24 25.15 11.87
CA THR A 801 25.53 25.79 12.12
C THR A 801 25.56 27.16 11.46
N ILE A 802 25.74 28.19 12.27
CA ILE A 802 25.70 29.59 11.89
C ILE A 802 27.06 30.21 12.22
N ALA A 803 27.71 30.84 11.26
CA ALA A 803 28.90 31.63 11.54
C ALA A 803 28.51 32.89 12.31
N LEU A 804 29.17 33.16 13.42
CA LEU A 804 28.97 34.37 14.20
C LEU A 804 30.06 35.40 13.88
N PRO A 805 29.82 36.69 14.14
CA PRO A 805 30.87 37.69 14.11
C PRO A 805 32.03 37.28 15.04
N PRO A 806 33.29 37.49 14.64
CA PRO A 806 34.42 37.22 15.51
C PRO A 806 34.39 38.13 16.74
N ILE A 807 34.96 37.62 17.83
CA ILE A 807 35.03 38.32 19.12
C ILE A 807 36.48 38.54 19.54
N ASP A 808 36.71 39.56 20.34
CA ASP A 808 38.03 39.91 20.87
C ASP A 808 38.07 39.64 22.37
N LEU A 809 39.16 39.03 22.83
CA LEU A 809 39.43 38.78 24.24
C LEU A 809 40.55 39.73 24.69
N GLU A 810 40.26 40.56 25.69
CA GLU A 810 41.16 41.60 26.20
C GLU A 810 41.51 41.33 27.67
N LEU A 811 42.80 41.16 27.96
CA LEU A 811 43.31 41.00 29.31
C LEU A 811 43.36 42.35 30.05
N PRO A 812 43.10 42.38 31.36
CA PRO A 812 43.27 43.60 32.14
C PRO A 812 44.76 43.98 32.24
N ALA A 813 45.04 45.28 32.28
CA ALA A 813 46.42 45.80 32.31
C ALA A 813 47.25 45.28 33.51
N ASP A 814 46.59 44.93 34.62
CA ASP A 814 47.17 44.40 35.85
C ASP A 814 47.12 42.86 35.95
N VAL A 815 46.88 42.13 34.86
CA VAL A 815 46.76 40.65 34.86
C VAL A 815 47.97 39.94 35.47
N HIS A 816 49.17 40.50 35.33
CA HIS A 816 50.40 39.94 35.93
C HIS A 816 50.47 40.13 37.45
N GLU A 817 49.83 41.18 37.98
CA GLU A 817 49.76 41.46 39.43
C GLU A 817 48.57 40.73 40.07
N LYS A 818 47.49 40.51 39.30
CA LYS A 818 46.28 39.81 39.72
C LYS A 818 45.91 38.72 38.70
N PRO A 819 46.53 37.53 38.79
CA PRO A 819 46.24 36.42 37.87
C PRO A 819 44.77 35.94 37.92
N ASP A 820 44.03 36.32 38.95
CA ASP A 820 42.60 36.02 39.09
C ASP A 820 41.68 37.11 38.54
N ALA A 821 42.23 38.19 37.98
CA ALA A 821 41.44 39.26 37.39
C ALA A 821 40.67 38.74 36.16
N PRO A 822 39.37 39.07 36.03
CA PRO A 822 38.59 38.66 34.87
C PRO A 822 39.05 39.42 33.62
N TYR A 823 39.15 38.72 32.50
CA TYR A 823 39.34 39.32 31.17
C TYR A 823 38.00 39.65 30.53
N ARG A 824 38.01 40.61 29.61
CA ARG A 824 36.81 41.08 28.92
C ARG A 824 36.61 40.33 27.62
N VAL A 825 35.37 39.99 27.33
CA VAL A 825 34.94 39.45 26.03
C VAL A 825 34.21 40.55 25.28
N LEU A 826 34.66 40.87 24.07
CA LEU A 826 34.19 42.03 23.31
C LEU A 826 33.69 41.63 21.91
N LEU A 827 32.63 42.29 21.46
CA LEU A 827 32.22 42.34 20.05
C LEU A 827 32.66 43.69 19.48
N GLY A 828 33.84 43.73 18.86
CA GLY A 828 34.50 44.98 18.53
C GLY A 828 34.84 45.75 19.80
N LYS A 829 34.10 46.81 20.12
CA LYS A 829 34.29 47.59 21.37
C LYS A 829 33.20 47.34 22.42
N ALA A 830 32.14 46.63 22.07
CA ALA A 830 31.01 46.41 22.95
C ALA A 830 31.29 45.21 23.88
N PRO A 831 31.11 45.33 25.21
CA PRO A 831 31.29 44.19 26.11
C PRO A 831 30.17 43.17 25.92
N LEU A 832 30.55 41.90 25.75
CA LEU A 832 29.66 40.74 25.72
C LEU A 832 29.68 39.94 27.02
N GLY A 833 30.78 40.00 27.77
CA GLY A 833 30.95 39.19 28.96
C GLY A 833 32.34 39.25 29.55
N GLU A 834 32.62 38.29 30.43
CA GLU A 834 33.88 38.18 31.16
C GLU A 834 34.30 36.72 31.32
N GLY A 835 35.61 36.50 31.46
CA GLY A 835 36.16 35.17 31.72
C GLY A 835 37.35 35.20 32.67
N ARG A 836 37.80 34.02 33.08
CA ARG A 836 39.01 33.87 33.91
C ARG A 836 39.98 32.89 33.27
N ILE A 837 41.26 33.23 33.34
CA ILE A 837 42.34 32.38 32.81
C ILE A 837 42.39 31.03 33.53
N ALA A 838 42.88 30.00 32.84
CA ALA A 838 43.10 28.70 33.46
C ALA A 838 44.20 28.79 34.52
N GLN A 839 43.97 28.25 35.72
CA GLN A 839 44.95 28.28 36.82
C GLN A 839 45.77 26.99 36.96
N ARG A 840 45.34 25.90 36.34
CA ARG A 840 46.03 24.60 36.38
C ARG A 840 46.03 23.95 34.99
N PRO A 841 47.06 23.14 34.66
CA PRO A 841 47.04 22.32 33.46
C PRO A 841 45.77 21.47 33.43
N GLY A 842 45.01 21.59 32.35
CA GLY A 842 43.82 20.78 32.13
C GLY A 842 44.19 19.34 31.84
N VAL A 843 43.21 18.44 31.95
CA VAL A 843 43.32 17.13 31.31
C VAL A 843 43.19 17.38 29.81
N LEU A 844 44.23 17.05 29.05
CA LEU A 844 44.15 17.02 27.59
C LEU A 844 43.13 15.93 27.23
N GLY A 845 41.90 16.37 26.97
CA GLY A 845 40.73 15.50 26.94
C GLY A 845 40.58 14.71 25.64
N SER A 846 39.67 13.73 25.67
CA SER A 846 39.08 13.16 24.46
C SER A 846 38.31 14.25 23.70
N PRO A 847 38.16 14.15 22.36
CA PRO A 847 37.18 14.96 21.63
C PRO A 847 35.83 15.04 22.32
N ALA A 848 35.39 13.99 23.02
CA ALA A 848 34.15 13.98 23.81
C ALA A 848 34.10 15.04 24.93
N THR A 849 35.25 15.48 25.45
CA THR A 849 35.35 16.47 26.52
C THR A 849 35.09 17.90 26.02
N PHE A 850 35.26 18.14 24.71
CA PHE A 850 35.19 19.47 24.12
C PHE A 850 34.39 19.59 22.82
N SER A 851 33.83 18.51 22.29
CA SER A 851 32.89 18.56 21.16
C SER A 851 31.46 18.74 21.65
N ILE A 852 30.56 19.00 20.70
CA ILE A 852 29.13 19.10 20.98
C ILE A 852 28.59 17.74 21.40
N ALA A 853 28.24 17.58 22.67
CA ALA A 853 27.74 16.33 23.21
C ALA A 853 26.23 16.19 23.05
N LEU A 854 25.80 15.00 22.62
CA LEU A 854 24.41 14.60 22.52
C LEU A 854 24.07 13.57 23.58
N THR A 855 22.89 13.73 24.19
CA THR A 855 22.31 12.75 25.13
C THR A 855 20.98 12.24 24.61
N SER A 856 20.63 11.00 24.95
CA SER A 856 19.27 10.50 24.82
C SER A 856 18.36 11.21 25.82
N ALA A 857 17.17 11.58 25.36
CA ALA A 857 16.10 12.06 26.24
C ALA A 857 15.16 10.89 26.62
N PRO A 858 14.52 10.90 27.81
CA PRO A 858 13.43 9.97 28.07
C PRO A 858 12.29 10.19 27.07
N TRP A 859 11.78 9.10 26.48
CA TRP A 859 10.62 9.12 25.60
C TRP A 859 9.35 8.92 26.44
N ASP A 860 8.68 10.01 26.79
CA ASP A 860 7.39 10.01 27.50
C ASP A 860 6.25 10.40 26.54
N GLY A 861 6.29 9.96 25.27
CA GLY A 861 5.33 10.41 24.26
C GLY A 861 5.57 11.87 23.85
N TRP A 862 6.77 12.13 23.30
CA TRP A 862 7.25 13.44 22.80
C TRP A 862 6.23 14.25 21.95
N ALA A 863 5.22 13.58 21.38
CA ALA A 863 4.18 14.19 20.55
C ALA A 863 2.93 14.69 21.30
N THR A 864 2.74 14.45 22.61
CA THR A 864 1.40 14.62 23.24
C THR A 864 1.29 15.49 24.49
N THR A 865 2.34 16.11 25.05
CA THR A 865 2.13 16.98 26.23
C THR A 865 2.93 18.27 26.27
N ASN A 866 2.23 19.35 26.64
CA ASN A 866 2.76 20.68 26.98
C ASN A 866 3.70 20.67 28.22
N GLY A 867 3.79 19.55 28.96
CA GLY A 867 4.44 19.45 30.27
C GLY A 867 5.93 19.08 30.28
N LEU A 868 6.48 18.54 29.19
CA LEU A 868 7.87 18.03 29.14
C LEU A 868 8.95 19.12 28.97
N LEU A 869 8.58 20.41 29.02
CA LEU A 869 9.44 21.53 28.68
C LEU A 869 10.41 21.99 29.78
N ARG A 870 10.57 21.23 30.87
CA ARG A 870 11.45 21.61 32.00
C ARG A 870 12.47 20.56 32.48
N GLY A 871 12.62 19.42 31.80
CA GLY A 871 13.57 18.38 32.24
C GLY A 871 14.93 18.45 31.54
N THR A 872 15.90 19.17 32.09
CA THR A 872 17.34 19.04 31.77
C THR A 872 18.00 17.83 32.45
N THR A 873 17.21 16.97 33.08
CA THR A 873 17.68 15.80 33.82
C THR A 873 17.81 14.61 32.88
N ALA A 874 19.00 14.01 32.84
CA ALA A 874 19.24 12.72 32.21
C ALA A 874 18.16 11.71 32.63
N ALA A 875 17.85 10.76 31.74
CA ALA A 875 16.93 9.68 32.05
C ALA A 875 17.32 9.00 33.39
N PRO A 876 16.37 8.69 34.29
CA PRO A 876 16.68 8.01 35.55
C PRO A 876 17.39 6.68 35.29
N GLU A 877 18.43 6.35 36.07
CA GLU A 877 19.29 5.16 35.90
C GLU A 877 18.53 3.81 35.88
N ASN A 878 17.25 3.78 36.28
CA ASN A 878 16.43 2.56 36.39
C ASN A 878 15.08 2.64 35.67
N ALA A 879 14.81 3.69 34.90
CA ALA A 879 13.63 3.67 34.04
C ALA A 879 13.93 2.68 32.90
N ALA A 880 13.03 1.74 32.64
CA ALA A 880 12.97 1.03 31.35
C ALA A 880 12.53 2.03 30.25
N ALA A 881 13.21 3.18 30.22
CA ALA A 881 12.83 4.38 29.51
C ALA A 881 12.95 4.08 28.04
N GLU A 882 11.81 4.17 27.36
CA GLU A 882 11.77 4.38 25.94
C GLU A 882 12.82 5.48 25.62
N VAL A 883 13.70 5.22 24.66
CA VAL A 883 14.87 6.07 24.38
C VAL A 883 14.47 7.07 23.29
N GLY A 884 14.33 8.34 23.67
CA GLY A 884 13.99 9.41 22.75
C GLY A 884 15.18 9.89 21.91
N PRO A 885 14.94 10.78 20.93
CA PRO A 885 15.99 11.26 20.03
C PRO A 885 17.14 11.96 20.75
N LEU A 886 18.33 11.92 20.16
CA LEU A 886 19.54 12.58 20.67
C LEU A 886 19.43 14.10 20.65
N TRP A 887 19.66 14.76 21.78
CA TRP A 887 19.62 16.24 21.95
C TRP A 887 20.94 16.81 22.45
N MET A 888 21.17 18.07 22.16
CA MET A 888 22.30 18.81 22.71
C MET A 888 22.14 19.03 24.22
N VAL A 889 23.21 18.76 24.98
CA VAL A 889 23.23 18.96 26.42
C VAL A 889 23.54 20.41 26.76
N ALA A 890 22.54 21.15 27.25
CA ALA A 890 22.76 22.44 27.88
C ALA A 890 23.50 22.29 29.21
N ARG A 891 24.39 23.23 29.52
CA ARG A 891 25.08 23.29 30.83
C ARG A 891 24.58 24.48 31.64
N PRO A 892 24.52 24.37 32.98
CA PRO A 892 24.20 25.50 33.82
C PRO A 892 25.14 26.68 33.56
N VAL A 893 24.53 27.85 33.40
CA VAL A 893 25.24 29.12 33.29
C VAL A 893 25.81 29.47 34.67
N LEU A 894 27.10 29.78 34.73
CA LEU A 894 27.74 30.21 35.96
C LEU A 894 27.46 31.71 36.21
N GLU A 895 27.05 32.05 37.42
CA GLU A 895 26.88 33.44 37.84
C GLU A 895 28.18 34.25 37.74
N LYS A 896 29.31 33.60 37.98
CA LYS A 896 30.66 34.15 37.82
C LYS A 896 31.55 33.15 37.08
N PRO A 897 32.39 33.61 36.14
CA PRO A 897 33.34 32.72 35.49
C PRO A 897 34.32 32.15 36.52
N LEU A 898 34.51 30.83 36.46
CA LEU A 898 35.58 30.11 37.15
C LEU A 898 36.84 30.07 36.27
N ALA A 899 37.98 29.68 36.85
CA ALA A 899 39.23 29.53 36.12
C ALA A 899 39.06 28.63 34.88
N GLY A 900 39.50 29.10 33.72
CA GLY A 900 39.35 28.40 32.43
C GLY A 900 37.93 28.48 31.84
N THR A 901 37.07 29.39 32.31
CA THR A 901 35.72 29.60 31.77
C THR A 901 35.45 31.07 31.49
N MET A 902 34.51 31.34 30.60
CA MET A 902 33.96 32.67 30.36
C MET A 902 32.45 32.60 30.26
N THR A 903 31.75 33.64 30.67
CA THR A 903 30.29 33.77 30.47
C THR A 903 30.05 34.96 29.53
N ILE A 904 29.36 34.69 28.43
CA ILE A 904 29.04 35.70 27.41
C ILE A 904 27.53 35.81 27.22
N ASP A 905 27.03 36.99 26.87
CA ASP A 905 25.70 37.15 26.28
C ASP A 905 25.76 36.88 24.77
N ALA A 906 25.20 35.74 24.35
CA ALA A 906 25.19 35.33 22.96
C ALA A 906 24.08 36.01 22.13
N ALA A 907 23.10 36.67 22.77
CA ALA A 907 21.94 37.23 22.07
C ALA A 907 22.33 38.27 20.98
N PRO A 908 23.25 39.23 21.22
CA PRO A 908 23.65 40.19 20.18
C PRO A 908 24.34 39.53 18.98
N LEU A 909 25.15 38.49 19.22
CA LEU A 909 25.83 37.72 18.17
C LEU A 909 24.82 36.98 17.30
N LEU A 910 23.88 36.27 17.94
CA LEU A 910 22.85 35.49 17.25
C LEU A 910 21.88 36.36 16.47
N LYS A 911 21.41 37.48 17.03
CA LYS A 911 20.52 38.42 16.32
C LYS A 911 21.16 38.90 15.02
N ARG A 912 22.44 39.28 15.06
CA ARG A 912 23.18 39.74 13.89
C ARG A 912 23.39 38.61 12.88
N ALA A 913 23.80 37.43 13.34
CA ALA A 913 24.07 36.30 12.46
C ALA A 913 22.79 35.77 11.79
N ILE A 914 21.70 35.58 12.55
CA ILE A 914 20.40 35.14 12.03
C ILE A 914 19.82 36.16 11.03
N ALA A 915 20.01 37.46 11.26
CA ALA A 915 19.58 38.48 10.29
C ALA A 915 20.35 38.41 8.95
N GLN A 916 21.57 37.89 8.96
CA GLN A 916 22.44 37.78 7.77
C GLN A 916 22.35 36.40 7.10
N ASP A 917 21.99 35.36 7.85
CA ASP A 917 21.92 33.98 7.39
C ASP A 917 20.61 33.69 6.64
N GLN A 918 20.71 33.40 5.34
CA GLN A 918 19.54 33.15 4.49
C GLN A 918 18.85 31.80 4.77
N SER A 919 19.52 30.85 5.44
CA SER A 919 19.00 29.52 5.70
C SER A 919 18.11 29.51 6.94
N ILE A 920 18.66 29.89 8.10
CA ILE A 920 17.93 29.91 9.37
C ILE A 920 17.15 31.22 9.54
N GLY A 921 17.64 32.36 9.03
CA GLY A 921 17.01 33.67 9.21
C GLY A 921 15.59 33.78 8.64
N ARG A 922 15.27 32.98 7.61
CA ARG A 922 13.91 32.85 7.07
C ARG A 922 12.97 32.04 7.98
N ARG A 923 13.54 31.16 8.80
CA ARG A 923 12.84 30.15 9.61
C ARG A 923 12.70 30.55 11.08
N VAL A 924 13.71 31.21 11.62
CA VAL A 924 13.75 31.76 12.97
C VAL A 924 14.02 33.26 12.85
N PRO A 925 12.98 34.11 12.96
CA PRO A 925 13.17 35.57 12.87
C PRO A 925 14.12 36.08 13.97
N PRO A 926 14.97 37.09 13.70
CA PRO A 926 15.85 37.69 14.71
C PRO A 926 15.11 38.17 15.98
N ALA A 927 13.83 38.55 15.84
CA ALA A 927 12.97 38.95 16.95
C ALA A 927 12.66 37.82 17.96
N ARG A 928 12.86 36.54 17.59
CA ARG A 928 12.70 35.38 18.49
C ARG A 928 13.96 35.06 19.31
N VAL A 929 15.07 35.75 19.04
CA VAL A 929 16.24 35.67 19.92
C VAL A 929 15.93 36.44 21.20
N PRO A 930 16.06 35.82 22.39
CA PRO A 930 15.77 36.49 23.65
C PRO A 930 16.62 37.75 23.81
N GLU A 931 16.19 38.65 24.69
CA GLU A 931 16.92 39.89 24.95
C GLU A 931 18.33 39.61 25.47
N LYS A 932 18.45 38.63 26.39
CA LYS A 932 19.70 38.11 26.93
C LYS A 932 19.75 36.60 26.79
N LEU A 933 20.91 36.08 26.43
CA LEU A 933 21.18 34.65 26.36
C LEU A 933 22.57 34.35 26.93
N PRO A 934 22.70 34.29 28.26
CA PRO A 934 23.99 34.05 28.88
C PRO A 934 24.43 32.59 28.65
N ILE A 935 25.68 32.39 28.23
CA ILE A 935 26.27 31.08 27.96
C ILE A 935 27.65 31.03 28.60
N THR A 936 27.91 30.02 29.42
CA THR A 936 29.24 29.76 29.95
C THR A 936 30.02 28.85 29.00
N LEU A 937 31.08 29.40 28.42
CA LEU A 937 32.06 28.68 27.60
C LEU A 937 33.20 28.20 28.49
N ARG A 938 33.67 26.99 28.23
CA ARG A 938 34.75 26.33 28.98
C ARG A 938 35.93 26.11 28.05
N HIS A 939 37.13 26.33 28.56
CA HIS A 939 38.35 25.99 27.86
C HIS A 939 38.35 24.49 27.58
N ALA A 940 38.63 24.16 26.34
CA ALA A 940 38.57 22.81 25.83
C ALA A 940 39.95 22.26 25.55
N SER A 941 40.60 22.81 24.52
CA SER A 941 42.00 22.56 24.22
C SER A 941 42.56 23.62 23.28
N PHE A 942 43.86 23.90 23.44
CA PHE A 942 44.70 24.80 22.66
C PHE A 942 44.08 26.17 22.38
N GLY A 943 43.39 26.74 23.36
CA GLY A 943 42.73 28.02 23.20
C GLY A 943 41.43 27.96 22.42
N SER A 944 40.72 26.82 22.38
CA SER A 944 39.29 26.81 22.06
C SER A 944 38.44 26.96 23.31
N PHE A 945 37.23 27.48 23.11
CA PHE A 945 36.17 27.50 24.13
C PHE A 945 34.84 27.00 23.58
N TYR A 946 34.09 26.27 24.40
CA TYR A 946 32.82 25.67 24.00
C TYR A 946 31.82 25.79 25.15
N GLY A 947 30.56 26.08 24.84
CA GLY A 947 29.50 26.07 25.84
C GLY A 947 28.13 26.07 25.22
N ALA A 948 27.18 25.46 25.92
CA ALA A 948 25.80 25.32 25.47
C ALA A 948 24.84 25.80 26.56
N ALA A 949 23.79 26.48 26.17
CA ALA A 949 22.72 26.94 27.04
C ALA A 949 21.36 26.68 26.40
N ASP A 950 20.34 26.52 27.25
CA ASP A 950 18.96 26.48 26.80
C ASP A 950 18.56 27.83 26.18
N TRP A 951 17.70 27.77 25.18
CA TRP A 951 17.09 28.94 24.56
C TRP A 951 15.78 29.26 25.30
N PRO A 952 15.77 30.27 26.20
CA PRO A 952 14.57 30.66 26.90
C PRO A 952 13.60 31.28 25.90
N GLY A 953 12.36 30.78 25.88
CA GLY A 953 11.31 31.32 25.03
C GLY A 953 9.94 30.83 25.50
N GLU A 954 9.05 31.77 25.74
CA GLU A 954 7.62 31.48 25.90
C GLU A 954 7.08 31.02 24.54
N LEU A 955 6.30 29.94 24.57
CA LEU A 955 5.56 29.52 23.39
C LEU A 955 4.41 30.50 23.15
N PRO A 956 4.10 30.84 21.88
CA PRO A 956 2.91 31.62 21.59
C PRO A 956 1.65 30.87 22.05
N GLU A 957 0.59 31.61 22.40
CA GLU A 957 -0.70 31.04 22.82
C GLU A 957 -1.26 30.04 21.78
N SER A 958 -1.00 30.30 20.49
CA SER A 958 -1.26 29.37 19.39
C SER A 958 0.03 29.03 18.64
N ILE A 959 0.35 27.74 18.52
CA ILE A 959 1.51 27.27 17.75
C ILE A 959 1.01 26.81 16.37
N PRO A 960 1.28 27.59 15.30
CA PRO A 960 0.88 27.17 13.96
C PRO A 960 1.68 25.96 13.49
N ASP A 961 1.10 25.19 12.56
CA ASP A 961 1.82 24.13 11.85
C ASP A 961 3.08 24.70 11.18
N GLY A 962 4.20 23.97 11.29
CA GLY A 962 5.50 24.42 10.81
C GLY A 962 6.23 25.43 11.70
N PHE A 963 5.71 25.75 12.90
CA PHE A 963 6.40 26.66 13.83
C PHE A 963 7.76 26.08 14.28
N ILE A 964 8.85 26.80 14.03
CA ILE A 964 10.19 26.39 14.45
C ILE A 964 10.54 26.98 15.80
N ARG A 965 10.89 26.11 16.74
CA ARG A 965 11.32 26.43 18.10
C ARG A 965 12.81 26.11 18.29
N PRO A 966 13.66 27.12 18.51
CA PRO A 966 15.00 26.92 19.06
C PRO A 966 14.93 26.35 20.48
N ARG A 967 15.77 25.37 20.78
CA ARG A 967 15.82 24.70 22.09
C ARG A 967 17.11 24.95 22.84
N VAL A 968 18.23 24.67 22.19
CA VAL A 968 19.56 24.78 22.78
C VAL A 968 20.44 25.48 21.76
N VAL A 969 21.29 26.38 22.24
CA VAL A 969 22.36 26.94 21.43
C VAL A 969 23.70 26.58 22.05
N MET A 970 24.63 26.18 21.20
CA MET A 970 26.02 25.99 21.56
C MET A 970 26.88 26.98 20.80
N ILE A 971 27.85 27.56 21.49
CA ILE A 971 28.86 28.42 20.91
C ILE A 971 30.19 27.69 20.93
N VAL A 972 30.91 27.77 19.81
CA VAL A 972 32.30 27.36 19.70
C VAL A 972 33.14 28.57 19.33
N LEU A 973 34.21 28.77 20.08
CA LEU A 973 35.23 29.77 19.83
C LEU A 973 36.54 29.09 19.49
N GLU A 974 37.13 29.53 18.38
CA GLU A 974 38.44 29.11 17.92
C GLU A 974 39.35 30.32 17.77
N ARG A 975 40.57 30.22 18.26
CA ARG A 975 41.57 31.29 18.09
C ARG A 975 41.85 31.52 16.60
N MET A 976 41.85 32.78 16.18
CA MET A 976 42.33 33.20 14.86
C MET A 976 43.83 33.53 14.96
N ASP A 977 44.62 33.06 14.01
CA ASP A 977 46.05 33.36 13.89
C ASP A 977 46.33 34.74 13.27
#